data_AF-N1QA00-F1
#
_entry.id   AF-N1QA00-F1
#
_cell.length_a   1.000
_cell.length_b   1.000
_cell.length_c   1.000
_cell.angle_alpha   90.00
_cell.angle_beta   90.00
_cell.angle_gamma   90.00
#
_symmetry.space_group_name_H-M   'P 1'
#
loop_
_entity.id
_entity.type
_entity.pdbx_description
1 polymer ?
#
loop_
_entity_poly.entity_id
_entity_poly.type
_entity_poly.pdbx_seq_one_letter_code
_entity_poly.pdbx_strand_id
1 'polypeptide(L)'
;MQELPLDSCAKDKNAGVHGVGFDQDSDVRQVAGRNYDPQNDQKDMRRLGKKQELKRRFRFFSIVGFVVVLGLTWEFSLTTLVFSLSNGGTAGSIWLVLVVCFGMFFVMLSMAECASMAPTSGGQYHWVSEFAPAHLQRPLSYAVGWLCALGWQCSMPTVAYVGAQQVLALIAVCDSSYVIQGWHGALMTMAFALASISFNTFAIGKLPILEGLAVALHVFGFVAFMVIMWVMGPRANAEVTFTNFRDDNDWGNLGLATLVGIVGPATTYLGADSAVHLAEELKDASCVLPRAMFSAAIINYITGFVTTVTFMFNLDNLEDILVSSTGQPWVAVMYNITGSKAATIVLVIIMTVMYFFCGVNQVTTSSRQVFAFARDKGLPFHRFLSKVRPDSGVPANSVYVTLVFTCLVALIIIGSVTAFNIILSVSATGLFTSYIIVISTVLAKRFRGEKFPASQFNLGKFGYVANIIGICFLAVAWLFLFFPPLPHPDPATMNWAVLVYGVVIIFALVYYLIHGRHEYDGPVEYAIAPDDDEEPEDIFASAPGLIFPDDTRDMHGDDRSVLVYKSQRFGDIELRTANPEQEADRQLFAHYLWNAGIKMAELISNEPDARWTVKGERVLELGAGGIACFRKEYARVLAIAGFHTGRLKLANFFDVAVSQGLEVEEIYEEDVNGSRREWVRERDGGREDPTARKKWLVIALLKRRQP
;
A
#
# COMPACT_ATOMS: atom_id res chain seq x y z
N MET A 1 -44.56 16.62 10.51
CA MET A 1 -43.38 16.76 9.63
C MET A 1 -42.92 18.21 9.83
N GLN A 2 -41.95 18.41 10.73
CA GLN A 2 -41.50 19.74 11.17
C GLN A 2 -40.40 20.24 10.23
N GLU A 3 -40.61 21.43 9.68
CA GLU A 3 -39.68 22.17 8.83
C GLU A 3 -38.55 22.78 9.67
N LEU A 4 -37.33 22.80 9.11
CA LEU A 4 -36.23 23.65 9.59
C LEU A 4 -35.68 24.46 8.39
N PRO A 5 -35.35 25.76 8.57
CA PRO A 5 -35.18 26.69 7.47
C PRO A 5 -33.71 26.88 7.05
N LEU A 6 -33.55 27.10 5.75
CA LEU A 6 -32.40 27.75 5.11
C LEU A 6 -32.50 29.26 5.38
N ASP A 7 -31.47 29.87 5.99
CA ASP A 7 -30.97 31.21 5.62
C ASP A 7 -29.86 31.69 6.58
N SER A 8 -28.66 31.93 6.02
CA SER A 8 -27.80 33.08 6.36
C SER A 8 -26.55 33.08 5.48
N CYS A 9 -26.75 33.46 4.22
CA CYS A 9 -25.67 33.83 3.31
C CYS A 9 -25.54 35.36 3.36
N ALA A 10 -24.70 35.87 4.27
CA ALA A 10 -24.37 37.29 4.36
C ALA A 10 -22.91 37.52 3.94
N LYS A 11 -22.81 38.03 2.71
CA LYS A 11 -21.72 38.75 2.06
C LYS A 11 -20.69 39.35 3.02
N ASP A 12 -19.41 39.12 2.72
CA ASP A 12 -18.41 40.16 2.92
C ASP A 12 -17.64 40.42 1.63
N LYS A 13 -17.71 41.67 1.20
CA LYS A 13 -17.04 42.23 0.03
C LYS A 13 -15.85 43.01 0.56
N ASN A 14 -14.63 42.59 0.22
CA ASN A 14 -13.53 43.53 -0.01
C ASN A 14 -12.44 42.87 -0.85
N ALA A 15 -12.42 43.25 -2.12
CA ALA A 15 -11.36 42.94 -3.07
C ALA A 15 -10.26 44.01 -2.93
N GLY A 16 -9.05 43.56 -2.61
CA GLY A 16 -7.81 44.32 -2.74
C GLY A 16 -6.87 43.55 -3.67
N VAL A 17 -6.59 44.14 -4.82
CA VAL A 17 -5.76 43.61 -5.92
C VAL A 17 -4.29 43.55 -5.50
N HIS A 18 -3.60 42.41 -5.74
CA HIS A 18 -2.27 42.33 -6.36
C HIS A 18 -1.72 40.89 -6.40
N GLY A 19 -1.24 40.46 -7.56
CA GLY A 19 -0.32 39.32 -7.73
C GLY A 19 -0.87 38.18 -8.58
N VAL A 20 -0.60 38.20 -9.88
CA VAL A 20 -0.85 37.06 -10.79
C VAL A 20 0.21 35.99 -10.50
N GLY A 21 -0.14 35.04 -9.62
CA GLY A 21 0.54 33.76 -9.50
C GLY A 21 -0.33 32.69 -10.17
N PHE A 22 0.26 31.89 -11.07
CA PHE A 22 -0.39 30.74 -11.67
C PHE A 22 -0.61 29.66 -10.59
N ASP A 23 -1.78 29.66 -9.95
CA ASP A 23 -2.22 28.53 -9.12
C ASP A 23 -2.73 27.40 -10.01
N GLN A 24 -2.05 26.25 -9.90
CA GLN A 24 -2.50 24.96 -10.42
C GLN A 24 -3.55 24.36 -9.47
N ASP A 25 -4.72 24.98 -9.39
CA ASP A 25 -5.91 24.36 -8.80
C ASP A 25 -6.89 24.04 -9.92
N SER A 26 -6.82 22.81 -10.44
CA SER A 26 -7.88 22.25 -11.25
C SER A 26 -9.05 21.87 -10.33
N ASP A 27 -10.11 22.66 -10.43
CA ASP A 27 -11.43 22.46 -9.84
C ASP A 27 -11.94 21.01 -9.92
N VAL A 28 -11.94 20.34 -8.77
CA VAL A 28 -12.95 19.34 -8.41
C VAL A 28 -13.46 19.76 -7.05
N ARG A 29 -14.71 20.22 -6.97
CA ARG A 29 -15.42 20.41 -5.69
C ARG A 29 -15.40 19.08 -4.94
N GLN A 30 -14.47 18.94 -4.00
CA GLN A 30 -14.48 17.85 -3.03
C GLN A 30 -15.83 17.91 -2.32
N VAL A 31 -16.60 16.82 -2.39
CA VAL A 31 -17.67 16.50 -1.45
C VAL A 31 -17.12 16.84 -0.07
N ALA A 32 -17.79 17.72 0.69
CA ALA A 32 -17.36 18.21 2.00
C ALA A 32 -16.88 17.04 2.88
N GLY A 33 -15.58 16.80 2.82
CA GLY A 33 -14.90 15.64 3.36
C GLY A 33 -13.89 16.15 4.36
N ARG A 34 -13.82 15.48 5.51
CA ARG A 34 -12.83 15.67 6.57
C ARG A 34 -11.52 16.26 6.01
N ASN A 35 -11.12 17.46 6.48
CA ASN A 35 -9.85 18.05 6.09
C ASN A 35 -8.73 17.03 6.33
N TYR A 36 -7.93 16.73 5.31
CA TYR A 36 -6.81 15.79 5.43
C TYR A 36 -5.85 16.29 6.51
N ASP A 37 -5.68 15.48 7.55
CA ASP A 37 -4.73 15.74 8.63
C ASP A 37 -3.58 14.72 8.56
N PRO A 38 -2.36 15.14 8.19
CA PRO A 38 -1.18 14.28 8.18
C PRO A 38 -0.92 13.56 9.51
N GLN A 39 -1.46 14.07 10.63
CA GLN A 39 -1.31 13.47 11.96
C GLN A 39 -1.96 12.09 12.07
N ASN A 40 -3.10 11.87 11.40
CA ASN A 40 -3.79 10.59 11.45
C ASN A 40 -2.90 9.48 10.87
N ASP A 41 -2.29 9.75 9.72
CA ASP A 41 -1.38 8.80 9.08
C ASP A 41 -0.11 8.56 9.92
N GLN A 42 0.44 9.59 10.58
CA GLN A 42 1.59 9.42 11.48
C GLN A 42 1.23 8.60 12.72
N LYS A 43 0.03 8.81 13.29
CA LYS A 43 -0.50 8.05 14.41
C LYS A 43 -0.67 6.58 14.04
N ASP A 44 -1.25 6.30 12.88
CA ASP A 44 -1.43 4.94 12.37
C ASP A 44 -0.07 4.22 12.19
N MET A 45 0.93 4.90 11.62
CA MET A 45 2.28 4.34 11.44
C MET A 45 2.99 4.07 12.75
N ARG A 46 2.87 4.97 13.74
CA ARG A 46 3.42 4.78 15.09
C ARG A 46 2.78 3.60 15.80
N ARG A 47 1.45 3.47 15.74
CA ARG A 47 0.73 2.33 16.31
C ARG A 47 1.24 1.00 15.77
N LEU A 48 1.61 0.97 14.49
CA LEU A 48 2.14 -0.20 13.79
C LEU A 48 3.66 -0.42 13.97
N GLY A 49 4.33 0.42 14.77
CA GLY A 49 5.78 0.35 14.96
C GLY A 49 6.59 0.67 13.71
N LYS A 50 6.02 1.40 12.73
CA LYS A 50 6.67 1.68 11.45
C LYS A 50 7.10 3.13 11.35
N LYS A 51 8.37 3.34 10.97
CA LYS A 51 8.86 4.65 10.55
C LYS A 51 8.39 4.96 9.13
N GLN A 52 7.95 6.19 8.90
CA GLN A 52 7.62 6.65 7.56
C GLN A 52 8.88 6.82 6.71
N GLU A 53 9.08 5.95 5.72
CA GLU A 53 10.22 6.04 4.78
C GLU A 53 9.79 6.36 3.34
N LEU A 54 8.57 6.00 2.95
CA LEU A 54 8.02 6.26 1.61
C LEU A 54 7.35 7.64 1.53
N LYS A 55 7.31 8.23 0.33
CA LYS A 55 6.69 9.56 0.13
C LYS A 55 5.21 9.39 -0.19
N ARG A 56 4.32 10.14 0.49
CA ARG A 56 2.88 10.17 0.18
C ARG A 56 2.62 10.83 -1.16
N ARG A 57 2.18 10.05 -2.14
CA ARG A 57 1.94 10.47 -3.54
C ARG A 57 0.49 10.29 -3.97
N PHE A 58 -0.21 9.32 -3.38
CA PHE A 58 -1.54 8.94 -3.80
C PHE A 58 -2.63 9.61 -2.96
N ARG A 59 -3.73 9.93 -3.64
CA ARG A 59 -5.05 10.30 -3.10
C ARG A 59 -6.10 9.31 -3.63
N PHE A 60 -7.34 9.39 -3.13
CA PHE A 60 -8.43 8.47 -3.47
C PHE A 60 -8.55 8.15 -4.98
N PHE A 61 -8.74 9.14 -5.84
CA PHE A 61 -8.93 8.88 -7.28
C PHE A 61 -7.69 8.29 -7.96
N SER A 62 -6.49 8.75 -7.60
CA SER A 62 -5.25 8.20 -8.17
C SER A 62 -5.01 6.75 -7.74
N ILE A 63 -5.36 6.37 -6.51
CA ILE A 63 -5.18 4.98 -6.05
C ILE A 63 -6.27 4.07 -6.62
N VAL A 64 -7.50 4.54 -6.77
CA VAL A 64 -8.56 3.79 -7.49
C VAL A 64 -8.13 3.57 -8.94
N GLY A 65 -7.65 4.61 -9.62
CA GLY A 65 -7.11 4.51 -10.97
C GLY A 65 -5.98 3.50 -11.10
N PHE A 66 -5.01 3.55 -10.18
CA PHE A 66 -3.91 2.58 -10.12
C PHE A 66 -4.40 1.13 -10.03
N VAL A 67 -5.37 0.85 -9.16
CA VAL A 67 -5.91 -0.52 -8.98
C VAL A 67 -6.72 -0.98 -10.19
N VAL A 68 -7.53 -0.10 -10.78
CA VAL A 68 -8.29 -0.40 -12.01
C VAL A 68 -7.33 -0.72 -13.16
N VAL A 69 -6.31 0.11 -13.35
CA VAL A 69 -5.29 -0.06 -14.40
C VAL A 69 -4.34 -1.23 -14.12
N LEU A 70 -4.07 -1.58 -12.86
CA LEU A 70 -3.33 -2.80 -12.55
C LEU A 70 -4.18 -4.03 -12.85
N GLY A 71 -5.46 -4.00 -12.50
CA GLY A 71 -6.38 -5.12 -12.70
C GLY A 71 -6.69 -5.40 -14.17
N LEU A 72 -6.76 -4.37 -15.04
CA LEU A 72 -7.13 -4.46 -16.47
C LEU A 72 -8.20 -5.53 -16.76
N THR A 73 -9.25 -5.57 -15.95
CA THR A 73 -10.05 -6.79 -15.84
C THR A 73 -10.82 -7.08 -17.13
N TRP A 74 -11.23 -6.06 -17.88
CA TRP A 74 -11.89 -6.28 -19.17
C TRP A 74 -10.92 -6.73 -20.26
N GLU A 75 -9.70 -6.19 -20.30
CA GLU A 75 -8.65 -6.63 -21.22
C GLU A 75 -8.22 -8.07 -20.91
N PHE A 76 -7.94 -8.37 -19.63
CA PHE A 76 -7.60 -9.71 -19.20
C PHE A 76 -8.71 -10.71 -19.49
N SER A 77 -9.99 -10.32 -19.33
CA SER A 77 -11.12 -11.17 -19.73
C SER A 77 -10.98 -11.63 -21.19
N LEU A 78 -10.67 -10.73 -22.13
CA LEU A 78 -10.46 -11.11 -23.54
C LEU A 78 -9.30 -12.10 -23.73
N THR A 79 -8.24 -11.98 -22.95
CA THR A 79 -7.04 -12.83 -23.09
C THR A 79 -7.12 -14.17 -22.36
N THR A 80 -7.83 -14.26 -21.23
CA THR A 80 -7.84 -15.44 -20.36
C THR A 80 -9.09 -16.30 -20.52
N LEU A 81 -10.17 -15.81 -21.14
CA LEU A 81 -11.39 -16.60 -21.34
C LEU A 81 -11.16 -17.88 -22.16
N VAL A 82 -10.06 -17.94 -22.92
CA VAL A 82 -9.62 -19.16 -23.61
C VAL A 82 -9.43 -20.35 -22.66
N PHE A 83 -9.05 -20.11 -21.40
CA PHE A 83 -8.87 -21.16 -20.39
C PHE A 83 -10.20 -21.77 -19.92
N SER A 84 -11.31 -21.07 -20.09
CA SER A 84 -12.64 -21.51 -19.66
C SER A 84 -13.48 -22.07 -20.82
N LEU A 85 -13.15 -21.74 -22.07
CA LEU A 85 -13.97 -22.11 -23.23
C LEU A 85 -14.07 -23.62 -23.45
N SER A 86 -12.94 -24.35 -23.42
CA SER A 86 -12.93 -25.81 -23.58
C SER A 86 -13.50 -26.56 -22.37
N ASN A 87 -13.56 -25.89 -21.21
CA ASN A 87 -13.91 -26.45 -19.90
C ASN A 87 -15.05 -25.62 -19.29
N GLY A 88 -16.26 -25.81 -19.82
CA GLY A 88 -17.46 -25.08 -19.41
C GLY A 88 -18.20 -24.39 -20.56
N GLY A 89 -17.62 -24.24 -21.75
CA GLY A 89 -18.26 -23.57 -22.88
C GLY A 89 -18.55 -22.08 -22.63
N THR A 90 -19.45 -21.51 -23.43
CA THR A 90 -19.86 -20.10 -23.27
C THR A 90 -20.61 -19.88 -21.97
N ALA A 91 -21.48 -20.83 -21.59
CA ALA A 91 -22.26 -20.75 -20.37
C ALA A 91 -21.38 -20.81 -19.12
N GLY A 92 -20.47 -21.79 -19.05
CA GLY A 92 -19.52 -21.93 -17.95
C GLY A 92 -18.64 -20.68 -17.80
N SER A 93 -18.15 -20.13 -18.90
CA SER A 93 -17.37 -18.88 -18.89
C SER A 93 -18.13 -17.71 -18.27
N ILE A 94 -19.42 -17.54 -18.59
CA ILE A 94 -20.26 -16.46 -18.03
C ILE A 94 -20.60 -16.70 -16.56
N TRP A 95 -21.09 -17.90 -16.23
CA TRP A 95 -21.58 -18.20 -14.89
C TRP A 95 -20.44 -18.29 -13.87
N LEU A 96 -19.27 -18.82 -14.25
CA LEU A 96 -18.11 -18.83 -13.37
C LEU A 96 -17.57 -17.43 -13.10
N VAL A 97 -17.59 -16.53 -14.09
CA VAL A 97 -17.26 -15.11 -13.83
C VAL A 97 -18.17 -14.53 -12.75
N LEU A 98 -19.49 -14.79 -12.81
CA LEU A 98 -20.40 -14.31 -11.75
C LEU A 98 -20.09 -14.94 -10.39
N VAL A 99 -19.80 -16.24 -10.35
CA VAL A 99 -19.40 -16.93 -9.11
C VAL A 99 -18.11 -16.34 -8.54
N VAL A 100 -17.13 -16.06 -9.39
CA VAL A 100 -15.85 -15.44 -8.99
C VAL A 100 -16.06 -14.01 -8.52
N CYS A 101 -16.82 -13.17 -9.24
CA CYS A 101 -17.18 -11.82 -8.81
C CYS A 101 -17.84 -11.84 -7.43
N PHE A 102 -18.81 -12.74 -7.23
CA PHE A 102 -19.53 -12.88 -5.98
C PHE A 102 -18.60 -13.32 -4.84
N GLY A 103 -17.78 -14.36 -5.06
CA GLY A 103 -16.84 -14.85 -4.06
C GLY A 103 -15.78 -13.80 -3.70
N MET A 104 -15.12 -13.22 -4.71
CA MET A 104 -14.10 -12.20 -4.55
C MET A 104 -14.65 -10.90 -3.94
N PHE A 105 -15.94 -10.58 -4.11
CA PHE A 105 -16.57 -9.46 -3.41
C PHE A 105 -16.49 -9.61 -1.88
N PHE A 106 -16.81 -10.80 -1.36
CA PHE A 106 -16.71 -11.05 0.09
C PHE A 106 -15.26 -11.10 0.57
N VAL A 107 -14.36 -11.68 -0.23
CA VAL A 107 -12.91 -11.62 0.05
C VAL A 107 -12.45 -10.16 0.17
N MET A 108 -12.86 -9.30 -0.77
CA MET A 108 -12.47 -7.89 -0.76
C MET A 108 -13.05 -7.11 0.41
N LEU A 109 -14.27 -7.41 0.86
CA LEU A 109 -14.82 -6.81 2.08
C LEU A 109 -13.96 -7.14 3.31
N SER A 110 -13.60 -8.41 3.49
CA SER A 110 -12.76 -8.86 4.60
C SER A 110 -11.37 -8.21 4.54
N MET A 111 -10.78 -8.13 3.34
CA MET A 111 -9.45 -7.54 3.14
C MET A 111 -9.46 -6.02 3.34
N ALA A 112 -10.50 -5.32 2.91
CA ALA A 112 -10.68 -3.89 3.14
C ALA A 112 -10.78 -3.56 4.64
N GLU A 113 -11.50 -4.37 5.41
CA GLU A 113 -11.55 -4.21 6.87
C GLU A 113 -10.17 -4.37 7.52
N CYS A 114 -9.38 -5.35 7.09
CA CYS A 114 -7.99 -5.52 7.54
C CYS A 114 -7.13 -4.30 7.19
N ALA A 115 -7.25 -3.81 5.96
CA ALA A 115 -6.53 -2.64 5.47
C ALA A 115 -6.89 -1.37 6.23
N SER A 116 -8.13 -1.24 6.70
CA SER A 116 -8.55 -0.11 7.54
C SER A 116 -8.00 -0.19 8.97
N MET A 117 -7.92 -1.40 9.54
CA MET A 117 -7.35 -1.62 10.87
C MET A 117 -5.84 -1.39 10.89
N ALA A 118 -5.13 -1.88 9.87
CA ALA A 118 -3.66 -1.84 9.80
C ALA A 118 -3.20 -1.42 8.39
N PRO A 119 -3.26 -0.11 8.05
CA PRO A 119 -2.89 0.40 6.75
C PRO A 119 -1.36 0.45 6.57
N THR A 120 -0.79 -0.66 6.11
CA THR A 120 0.67 -0.84 5.97
C THR A 120 1.01 -1.49 4.63
N SER A 121 2.16 -1.12 4.06
CA SER A 121 2.67 -1.75 2.84
C SER A 121 2.97 -3.24 3.01
N GLY A 122 3.09 -3.73 4.24
CA GLY A 122 3.24 -5.15 4.55
C GLY A 122 1.96 -5.98 4.28
N GLY A 123 0.79 -5.36 4.31
CA GLY A 123 -0.49 -6.01 3.97
C GLY A 123 -0.73 -7.33 4.70
N GLN A 124 -0.96 -8.41 3.94
CA GLN A 124 -1.43 -9.70 4.46
C GLN A 124 -0.57 -10.24 5.61
N TYR A 125 0.75 -10.25 5.49
CA TYR A 125 1.60 -10.85 6.52
C TYR A 125 1.58 -10.05 7.83
N HIS A 126 1.45 -8.72 7.73
CA HIS A 126 1.30 -7.85 8.90
C HIS A 126 -0.04 -8.12 9.58
N TRP A 127 -1.13 -8.24 8.81
CA TRP A 127 -2.45 -8.57 9.35
C TRP A 127 -2.48 -9.92 10.04
N VAL A 128 -1.83 -10.94 9.46
CA VAL A 128 -1.69 -12.24 10.14
C VAL A 128 -0.90 -12.11 11.42
N SER A 129 0.17 -11.31 11.46
CA SER A 129 0.89 -11.05 12.70
C SER A 129 0.02 -10.37 13.75
N GLU A 130 -0.84 -9.43 13.36
CA GLU A 130 -1.73 -8.69 14.27
C GLU A 130 -2.88 -9.57 14.80
N PHE A 131 -3.46 -10.41 13.95
CA PHE A 131 -4.74 -11.09 14.24
C PHE A 131 -4.61 -12.57 14.61
N ALA A 132 -3.49 -13.22 14.29
CA ALA A 132 -3.27 -14.61 14.67
C ALA A 132 -3.12 -14.76 16.20
N PRO A 133 -3.42 -15.95 16.76
CA PRO A 133 -3.06 -16.27 18.14
C PRO A 133 -1.56 -16.08 18.38
N ALA A 134 -1.16 -15.63 19.58
CA ALA A 134 0.24 -15.30 19.92
C ALA A 134 1.26 -16.38 19.48
N HIS A 135 0.95 -17.66 19.71
CA HIS A 135 1.85 -18.78 19.34
C HIS A 135 1.98 -19.02 17.82
N LEU A 136 1.10 -18.44 17.00
CA LEU A 136 1.10 -18.58 15.54
C LEU A 136 1.48 -17.29 14.79
N GLN A 137 1.58 -16.14 15.47
CA GLN A 137 1.85 -14.85 14.83
C GLN A 137 3.12 -14.88 13.99
N ARG A 138 4.26 -15.31 14.57
CA ARG A 138 5.54 -15.41 13.86
C ARG A 138 5.50 -16.41 12.70
N PRO A 139 5.19 -17.72 12.89
CA PRO A 139 5.29 -18.70 11.81
C PRO A 139 4.25 -18.47 10.69
N LEU A 140 3.01 -18.08 11.01
CA LEU A 140 1.99 -17.83 9.99
C LEU A 140 2.27 -16.56 9.20
N SER A 141 2.64 -15.46 9.87
CA SER A 141 2.97 -14.22 9.14
C SER A 141 4.16 -14.43 8.22
N TYR A 142 5.18 -15.18 8.68
CA TYR A 142 6.33 -15.50 7.84
C TYR A 142 5.95 -16.29 6.58
N ALA A 143 5.14 -17.34 6.73
CA ALA A 143 4.65 -18.14 5.59
C ALA A 143 3.83 -17.28 4.62
N VAL A 144 2.96 -16.40 5.16
CA VAL A 144 2.16 -15.47 4.36
C VAL A 144 3.03 -14.46 3.63
N GLY A 145 4.10 -13.94 4.24
CA GLY A 145 5.04 -13.04 3.59
C GLY A 145 5.69 -13.66 2.35
N TRP A 146 6.09 -14.93 2.45
CA TRP A 146 6.62 -15.71 1.32
C TRP A 146 5.58 -16.01 0.26
N LEU A 147 4.35 -16.38 0.65
CA LEU A 147 3.24 -16.61 -0.27
C LEU A 147 2.84 -15.36 -1.05
N CYS A 148 2.82 -14.21 -0.39
CA CYS A 148 2.60 -12.92 -1.03
C CYS A 148 3.74 -12.56 -1.98
N ALA A 149 5.00 -12.79 -1.56
CA ALA A 149 6.16 -12.56 -2.43
C ALA A 149 6.10 -13.44 -3.67
N LEU A 150 5.80 -14.74 -3.51
CA LEU A 150 5.59 -15.66 -4.62
C LEU A 150 4.49 -15.17 -5.56
N GLY A 151 3.33 -14.82 -4.99
CA GLY A 151 2.16 -14.33 -5.72
C GLY A 151 2.50 -13.18 -6.64
N TRP A 152 3.00 -12.08 -6.06
CA TRP A 152 3.28 -10.85 -6.79
C TRP A 152 4.52 -10.94 -7.70
N GLN A 153 5.56 -11.67 -7.29
CA GLN A 153 6.73 -11.87 -8.15
C GLN A 153 6.39 -12.73 -9.36
N CYS A 154 5.49 -13.71 -9.26
CA CYS A 154 4.99 -14.49 -10.39
C CYS A 154 3.96 -13.72 -11.25
N SER A 155 3.23 -12.74 -10.68
CA SER A 155 2.34 -11.86 -11.46
C SER A 155 3.11 -11.04 -12.50
N MET A 156 4.30 -10.54 -12.17
CA MET A 156 5.06 -9.66 -13.06
C MET A 156 5.47 -10.32 -14.40
N PRO A 157 6.11 -11.51 -14.43
CA PRO A 157 6.36 -12.22 -15.67
C PRO A 157 5.08 -12.50 -16.45
N THR A 158 4.00 -12.87 -15.76
CA THR A 158 2.69 -13.12 -16.39
C THR A 158 2.18 -11.90 -17.15
N VAL A 159 2.15 -10.72 -16.50
CA VAL A 159 1.72 -9.46 -17.12
C VAL A 159 2.64 -9.09 -18.29
N ALA A 160 3.96 -9.21 -18.10
CA ALA A 160 4.92 -8.92 -19.16
C ALA A 160 4.75 -9.85 -20.37
N TYR A 161 4.43 -11.12 -20.14
CA TYR A 161 4.17 -12.08 -21.20
C TYR A 161 2.88 -11.77 -21.96
N VAL A 162 1.78 -11.47 -21.26
CA VAL A 162 0.53 -11.10 -21.93
C VAL A 162 0.70 -9.84 -22.77
N GLY A 163 1.43 -8.83 -22.25
CA GLY A 163 1.78 -7.63 -23.01
C GLY A 163 2.67 -7.93 -24.23
N ALA A 164 3.67 -8.79 -24.08
CA ALA A 164 4.53 -9.25 -25.17
C ALA A 164 3.76 -10.00 -26.26
N GLN A 165 2.78 -10.82 -25.88
CA GLN A 165 1.92 -11.53 -26.83
C GLN A 165 1.08 -10.57 -27.67
N GLN A 166 0.70 -9.39 -27.16
CA GLN A 166 0.00 -8.39 -27.97
C GLN A 166 0.91 -7.80 -29.06
N VAL A 167 2.19 -7.57 -28.74
CA VAL A 167 3.18 -7.12 -29.73
C VAL A 167 3.42 -8.18 -30.80
N LEU A 168 3.52 -9.46 -30.40
CA LEU A 168 3.70 -10.57 -31.34
C LEU A 168 2.46 -10.78 -32.21
N ALA A 169 1.26 -10.67 -31.64
CA ALA A 169 0.01 -10.69 -32.40
C ALA A 169 -0.06 -9.53 -33.40
N LEU A 170 0.40 -8.34 -33.03
CA LEU A 170 0.48 -7.19 -33.94
C LEU A 170 1.38 -7.48 -35.14
N ILE A 171 2.55 -8.11 -34.91
CA ILE A 171 3.45 -8.50 -35.99
C ILE A 171 2.77 -9.54 -36.91
N ALA A 172 2.13 -10.56 -36.34
CA ALA A 172 1.43 -11.60 -37.10
C ALA A 172 0.24 -11.04 -37.92
N VAL A 173 -0.47 -10.03 -37.41
CA VAL A 173 -1.51 -9.32 -38.16
C VAL A 173 -0.89 -8.54 -39.34
N CYS A 174 0.26 -7.90 -39.13
CA CYS A 174 0.98 -7.15 -40.15
C CYS A 174 1.60 -8.06 -41.23
N ASP A 175 2.12 -9.22 -40.85
CA ASP A 175 2.74 -10.21 -41.72
C ASP A 175 2.20 -11.61 -41.42
N SER A 176 1.35 -12.12 -42.32
CA SER A 176 0.73 -13.44 -42.18
C SER A 176 1.72 -14.60 -42.33
N SER A 177 2.94 -14.36 -42.79
CA SER A 177 3.99 -15.38 -42.87
C SER A 177 4.79 -15.53 -41.57
N TYR A 178 4.60 -14.62 -40.62
CA TYR A 178 5.30 -14.64 -39.35
C TYR A 178 4.76 -15.74 -38.43
N VAL A 179 5.64 -16.67 -38.04
CA VAL A 179 5.33 -17.73 -37.08
C VAL A 179 5.91 -17.38 -35.72
N ILE A 180 5.06 -17.30 -34.71
CA ILE A 180 5.48 -17.03 -33.33
C ILE A 180 6.25 -18.25 -32.80
N GLN A 181 7.45 -18.00 -32.27
CA GLN A 181 8.33 -19.00 -31.69
C GLN A 181 8.53 -18.72 -30.20
N GLY A 182 8.84 -19.73 -29.40
CA GLY A 182 9.02 -19.57 -27.95
C GLY A 182 10.09 -18.52 -27.60
N TRP A 183 11.18 -18.44 -28.37
CA TRP A 183 12.22 -17.43 -28.15
C TRP A 183 11.78 -16.00 -28.50
N HIS A 184 10.85 -15.82 -29.45
CA HIS A 184 10.20 -14.51 -29.69
C HIS A 184 9.43 -14.08 -28.43
N GLY A 185 8.64 -15.00 -27.86
CA GLY A 185 7.90 -14.77 -26.62
C GLY A 185 8.81 -14.41 -25.45
N ALA A 186 9.89 -15.16 -25.23
CA ALA A 186 10.83 -14.90 -24.15
C ALA A 186 11.51 -13.53 -24.26
N LEU A 187 12.11 -13.22 -25.41
CA LEU A 187 12.82 -11.95 -25.61
C LEU A 187 11.86 -10.75 -25.55
N MET A 188 10.66 -10.89 -26.11
CA MET A 188 9.66 -9.83 -26.05
C MET A 188 9.13 -9.62 -24.63
N THR A 189 8.94 -10.69 -23.85
CA THR A 189 8.59 -10.59 -22.41
C THR A 189 9.68 -9.85 -21.63
N MET A 190 10.95 -10.16 -21.87
CA MET A 190 12.09 -9.47 -21.25
C MET A 190 12.14 -7.99 -21.66
N ALA A 191 11.95 -7.68 -22.93
CA ALA A 191 11.92 -6.31 -23.44
C ALA A 191 10.77 -5.50 -22.83
N PHE A 192 9.58 -6.12 -22.74
CA PHE A 192 8.40 -5.52 -22.12
C PHE A 192 8.63 -5.23 -20.63
N ALA A 193 9.13 -6.21 -19.88
CA ALA A 193 9.47 -6.04 -18.47
C ALA A 193 10.52 -4.93 -18.26
N LEU A 194 11.57 -4.89 -19.10
CA LEU A 194 12.59 -3.84 -19.05
C LEU A 194 11.98 -2.45 -19.32
N ALA A 195 11.07 -2.34 -20.28
CA ALA A 195 10.39 -1.09 -20.60
C ALA A 195 9.52 -0.62 -19.43
N SER A 196 8.68 -1.50 -18.86
CA SER A 196 7.82 -1.17 -17.71
C SER A 196 8.64 -0.78 -16.48
N ILE A 197 9.75 -1.47 -16.21
CA ILE A 197 10.62 -1.19 -15.06
C ILE A 197 11.40 0.11 -15.24
N SER A 198 11.90 0.38 -16.44
CA SER A 198 12.58 1.64 -16.75
C SER A 198 11.62 2.81 -16.56
N PHE A 199 10.41 2.68 -17.09
CA PHE A 199 9.38 3.70 -16.92
C PHE A 199 8.99 3.88 -15.45
N ASN A 200 8.78 2.78 -14.71
CA ASN A 200 8.49 2.85 -13.28
C ASN A 200 9.58 3.60 -12.50
N THR A 201 10.85 3.30 -12.78
CA THR A 201 11.99 3.86 -12.05
C THR A 201 12.18 5.35 -12.34
N PHE A 202 12.08 5.76 -13.61
CA PHE A 202 12.37 7.14 -14.01
C PHE A 202 11.13 8.07 -13.97
N ALA A 203 9.93 7.53 -14.16
CA ALA A 203 8.69 8.31 -14.18
C ALA A 203 7.91 8.25 -12.86
N ILE A 204 8.45 7.64 -11.80
CA ILE A 204 7.76 7.43 -10.51
C ILE A 204 7.09 8.70 -9.96
N GLY A 205 7.76 9.85 -10.05
CA GLY A 205 7.25 11.12 -9.54
C GLY A 205 6.03 11.66 -10.30
N LYS A 206 5.83 11.20 -11.54
CA LYS A 206 4.72 11.57 -12.43
C LYS A 206 3.65 10.49 -12.51
N LEU A 207 3.81 9.35 -11.84
CA LEU A 207 2.86 8.23 -11.88
C LEU A 207 1.41 8.69 -11.63
N PRO A 208 1.09 9.52 -10.61
CA PRO A 208 -0.30 9.92 -10.38
C PRO A 208 -0.97 10.63 -11.57
N ILE A 209 -0.21 11.40 -12.36
CA ILE A 209 -0.72 12.08 -13.56
C ILE A 209 -0.89 11.09 -14.71
N LEU A 210 0.08 10.18 -14.86
CA LEU A 210 0.07 9.13 -15.87
C LEU A 210 -1.06 8.12 -15.63
N GLU A 211 -1.40 7.84 -14.37
CA GLU A 211 -2.59 7.04 -14.01
C GLU A 211 -3.86 7.70 -14.54
N GLY A 212 -3.99 9.03 -14.46
CA GLY A 212 -5.15 9.73 -15.01
C GLY A 212 -5.31 9.51 -16.52
N LEU A 213 -4.20 9.52 -17.26
CA LEU A 213 -4.19 9.22 -18.69
C LEU A 213 -4.49 7.75 -18.98
N ALA A 214 -3.90 6.83 -18.21
CA ALA A 214 -4.12 5.39 -18.35
C ALA A 214 -5.57 5.02 -18.09
N VAL A 215 -6.19 5.58 -17.03
CA VAL A 215 -7.62 5.39 -16.73
C VAL A 215 -8.50 5.93 -17.85
N ALA A 216 -8.18 7.11 -18.40
CA ALA A 216 -8.94 7.65 -19.53
C ALA A 216 -8.88 6.69 -20.72
N LEU A 217 -7.69 6.24 -21.10
CA LEU A 217 -7.51 5.29 -22.20
C LEU A 217 -8.16 3.93 -21.92
N HIS A 218 -8.15 3.45 -20.68
CA HIS A 218 -8.84 2.22 -20.27
C HIS A 218 -10.36 2.33 -20.45
N VAL A 219 -10.97 3.44 -20.04
CA VAL A 219 -12.41 3.69 -20.21
C VAL A 219 -12.79 3.87 -21.68
N PHE A 220 -12.03 4.67 -22.44
CA PHE A 220 -12.27 4.86 -23.87
C PHE A 220 -12.05 3.56 -24.65
N GLY A 221 -11.04 2.77 -24.29
CA GLY A 221 -10.78 1.45 -24.85
C GLY A 221 -11.96 0.52 -24.61
N PHE A 222 -12.45 0.42 -23.38
CA PHE A 222 -13.64 -0.38 -23.05
C PHE A 222 -14.84 0.02 -23.92
N VAL A 223 -15.18 1.31 -23.96
CA VAL A 223 -16.32 1.79 -24.76
C VAL A 223 -16.13 1.48 -26.24
N ALA A 224 -14.94 1.70 -26.80
CA ALA A 224 -14.65 1.42 -28.20
C ALA A 224 -14.82 -0.07 -28.54
N PHE A 225 -14.25 -0.96 -27.72
CA PHE A 225 -14.38 -2.41 -27.91
C PHE A 225 -15.85 -2.87 -27.81
N MET A 226 -16.59 -2.39 -26.81
CA MET A 226 -18.01 -2.74 -26.65
C MET A 226 -18.84 -2.26 -27.83
N VAL A 227 -18.66 -1.01 -28.27
CA VAL A 227 -19.40 -0.45 -29.41
C VAL A 227 -19.12 -1.23 -30.68
N ILE A 228 -17.86 -1.59 -30.95
CA ILE A 228 -17.50 -2.38 -32.14
C ILE A 228 -18.21 -3.74 -32.11
N MET A 229 -18.12 -4.47 -31.00
CA MET A 229 -18.75 -5.79 -30.87
C MET A 229 -20.29 -5.71 -30.94
N TRP A 230 -20.92 -4.69 -30.34
CA TRP A 230 -22.39 -4.57 -30.33
C TRP A 230 -22.98 -4.12 -31.67
N VAL A 231 -22.25 -3.27 -32.40
CA VAL A 231 -22.72 -2.68 -33.67
C VAL A 231 -22.38 -3.56 -34.86
N MET A 232 -21.13 -4.04 -34.92
CA MET A 232 -20.60 -4.73 -36.10
C MET A 232 -20.56 -6.25 -35.95
N GLY A 233 -20.53 -6.75 -34.72
CA GLY A 233 -20.32 -8.16 -34.47
C GLY A 233 -21.58 -9.02 -34.60
N PRO A 234 -21.40 -10.34 -34.77
CA PRO A 234 -22.52 -11.27 -34.85
C PRO A 234 -23.27 -11.33 -33.51
N ARG A 235 -24.53 -11.74 -33.58
CA ARG A 235 -25.39 -11.88 -32.40
C ARG A 235 -25.79 -13.34 -32.25
N ALA A 236 -25.02 -14.07 -31.45
CA ALA A 236 -25.38 -15.43 -31.08
C ALA A 236 -26.74 -15.50 -30.39
N ASN A 237 -27.39 -16.66 -30.48
CA ASN A 237 -28.65 -16.90 -29.79
C ASN A 237 -28.44 -16.86 -28.26
N ALA A 238 -29.23 -16.04 -27.55
CA ALA A 238 -29.06 -15.85 -26.12
C ALA A 238 -29.24 -17.13 -25.30
N GLU A 239 -30.22 -17.96 -25.65
CA GLU A 239 -30.44 -19.25 -24.98
C GLU A 239 -29.18 -20.11 -25.10
N VAL A 240 -28.64 -20.26 -26.30
CA VAL A 240 -27.40 -21.02 -26.53
C VAL A 240 -26.23 -20.39 -25.75
N THR A 241 -26.01 -19.08 -25.83
CA THR A 241 -24.89 -18.42 -25.15
C THR A 241 -24.89 -18.68 -23.63
N PHE A 242 -26.07 -18.63 -22.99
CA PHE A 242 -26.21 -18.79 -21.54
C PHE A 242 -26.38 -20.25 -21.07
N THR A 243 -26.64 -21.21 -21.97
CA THR A 243 -26.91 -22.62 -21.61
C THR A 243 -25.96 -23.63 -22.25
N ASN A 244 -25.12 -23.22 -23.20
CA ASN A 244 -24.14 -24.09 -23.84
C ASN A 244 -22.93 -24.32 -22.92
N PHE A 245 -23.05 -25.36 -22.10
CA PHE A 245 -21.95 -25.93 -21.34
C PHE A 245 -21.26 -27.02 -22.16
N ARG A 246 -19.92 -27.05 -22.10
CA ARG A 246 -19.09 -28.01 -22.85
C ARG A 246 -18.05 -28.67 -21.95
N ASP A 247 -17.75 -29.93 -22.27
CA ASP A 247 -16.65 -30.71 -21.70
C ASP A 247 -15.79 -31.22 -22.86
N ASP A 248 -15.12 -30.28 -23.55
CA ASP A 248 -14.35 -30.61 -24.75
C ASP A 248 -13.05 -31.37 -24.42
N ASN A 249 -12.64 -31.40 -23.14
CA ASN A 249 -11.47 -32.12 -22.64
C ASN A 249 -11.82 -33.47 -21.97
N ASP A 250 -13.06 -33.94 -22.06
CA ASP A 250 -13.49 -35.29 -21.65
C ASP A 250 -13.31 -35.62 -20.15
N TRP A 251 -13.65 -34.67 -19.26
CA TRP A 251 -13.70 -34.92 -17.81
C TRP A 251 -14.80 -35.93 -17.40
N GLY A 252 -15.76 -36.21 -18.28
CA GLY A 252 -16.88 -37.12 -18.04
C GLY A 252 -17.94 -36.54 -17.10
N ASN A 253 -17.78 -35.28 -16.69
CA ASN A 253 -18.74 -34.56 -15.85
C ASN A 253 -18.69 -33.07 -16.15
N LEU A 254 -19.81 -32.55 -16.65
CA LEU A 254 -19.94 -31.17 -17.07
C LEU A 254 -19.68 -30.14 -15.94
N GLY A 255 -20.13 -30.46 -14.72
CA GLY A 255 -19.91 -29.59 -13.56
C GLY A 255 -18.43 -29.53 -13.16
N LEU A 256 -17.74 -30.68 -13.18
CA LEU A 256 -16.31 -30.75 -12.94
C LEU A 256 -15.52 -30.01 -14.03
N ALA A 257 -15.82 -30.27 -15.31
CA ALA A 257 -15.21 -29.57 -16.44
C ALA A 257 -15.37 -28.06 -16.29
N THR A 258 -16.59 -27.60 -15.97
CA THR A 258 -16.86 -26.18 -15.71
C THR A 258 -16.00 -25.65 -14.56
N LEU A 259 -15.91 -26.34 -13.42
CA LEU A 259 -15.07 -25.89 -12.30
C LEU A 259 -13.57 -25.86 -12.65
N VAL A 260 -13.07 -26.76 -13.50
CA VAL A 260 -11.69 -26.69 -14.02
C VAL A 260 -11.46 -25.41 -14.83
N GLY A 261 -12.48 -24.93 -15.55
CA GLY A 261 -12.45 -23.65 -16.25
C GLY A 261 -12.34 -22.41 -15.36
N ILE A 262 -12.48 -22.51 -14.03
CA ILE A 262 -12.46 -21.36 -13.11
C ILE A 262 -11.11 -20.64 -13.09
N VAL A 263 -10.02 -21.27 -13.55
CA VAL A 263 -8.66 -20.69 -13.54
C VAL A 263 -8.62 -19.33 -14.26
N GLY A 264 -9.29 -19.21 -15.41
CA GLY A 264 -9.41 -17.97 -16.16
C GLY A 264 -10.00 -16.83 -15.32
N PRO A 265 -11.28 -16.90 -14.90
CA PRO A 265 -11.88 -15.85 -14.11
C PRO A 265 -11.22 -15.66 -12.73
N ALA A 266 -10.79 -16.72 -12.04
CA ALA A 266 -10.13 -16.60 -10.73
C ALA A 266 -8.84 -15.78 -10.80
N THR A 267 -8.11 -15.86 -11.92
CA THR A 267 -6.88 -15.07 -12.14
C THR A 267 -7.18 -13.65 -12.62
N THR A 268 -8.19 -13.47 -13.48
CA THR A 268 -8.59 -12.15 -14.03
C THR A 268 -9.15 -11.19 -12.98
N TYR A 269 -9.85 -11.70 -11.97
CA TYR A 269 -10.56 -10.89 -10.97
C TYR A 269 -9.77 -10.73 -9.65
N LEU A 270 -8.46 -11.02 -9.70
CA LEU A 270 -7.50 -10.84 -8.63
C LEU A 270 -6.82 -9.46 -8.69
N GLY A 271 -6.25 -8.99 -7.58
CA GLY A 271 -5.30 -7.87 -7.57
C GLY A 271 -5.83 -6.55 -7.00
N ALA A 272 -7.06 -6.49 -6.50
CA ALA A 272 -7.59 -5.29 -5.85
C ALA A 272 -6.83 -4.91 -4.55
N ASP A 273 -6.16 -5.87 -3.91
CA ASP A 273 -5.25 -5.67 -2.79
C ASP A 273 -3.89 -5.07 -3.18
N SER A 274 -3.61 -4.87 -4.47
CA SER A 274 -2.39 -4.18 -4.92
C SER A 274 -2.20 -2.82 -4.25
N ALA A 275 -3.29 -2.07 -4.00
CA ALA A 275 -3.26 -0.80 -3.28
C ALA A 275 -2.68 -0.91 -1.86
N VAL A 276 -2.80 -2.07 -1.22
CA VAL A 276 -2.33 -2.30 0.16
C VAL A 276 -0.82 -2.08 0.23
N HIS A 277 -0.09 -2.53 -0.79
CA HIS A 277 1.36 -2.36 -0.85
C HIS A 277 1.79 -0.89 -1.05
N LEU A 278 0.86 -0.01 -1.41
CA LEU A 278 1.06 1.43 -1.51
C LEU A 278 0.47 2.20 -0.32
N ALA A 279 0.05 1.53 0.76
CA ALA A 279 -0.57 2.18 1.92
C ALA A 279 0.31 3.29 2.52
N GLU A 280 1.62 3.09 2.61
CA GLU A 280 2.56 4.10 3.12
C GLU A 280 2.76 5.30 2.17
N GLU A 281 2.39 5.15 0.89
CA GLU A 281 2.41 6.20 -0.14
C GLU A 281 1.02 6.88 -0.30
N LEU A 282 0.01 6.45 0.47
CA LEU A 282 -1.37 6.94 0.41
C LEU A 282 -1.65 7.93 1.56
N LYS A 283 -2.41 8.99 1.25
CA LYS A 283 -2.93 9.94 2.25
C LYS A 283 -4.21 9.41 2.90
N ASP A 284 -4.31 9.52 4.22
CA ASP A 284 -5.45 9.06 5.04
C ASP A 284 -5.72 7.56 4.82
N ALA A 285 -4.67 6.76 4.95
CA ALA A 285 -4.65 5.39 4.44
C ALA A 285 -5.69 4.49 5.11
N SER A 286 -5.93 4.63 6.42
CA SER A 286 -6.95 3.86 7.15
C SER A 286 -8.38 4.08 6.63
N CYS A 287 -8.66 5.22 6.01
CA CYS A 287 -9.97 5.57 5.43
C CYS A 287 -10.03 5.35 3.91
N VAL A 288 -8.99 5.81 3.20
CA VAL A 288 -8.97 5.87 1.73
C VAL A 288 -8.69 4.50 1.12
N LEU A 289 -7.81 3.71 1.72
CA LEU A 289 -7.44 2.38 1.22
C LEU A 289 -8.62 1.41 1.11
N PRO A 290 -9.43 1.15 2.16
CA PRO A 290 -10.55 0.22 2.07
C PRO A 290 -11.57 0.64 1.01
N ARG A 291 -11.85 1.95 0.92
CA ARG A 291 -12.77 2.51 -0.08
C ARG A 291 -12.22 2.32 -1.49
N ALA A 292 -10.93 2.57 -1.69
CA ALA A 292 -10.29 2.41 -2.99
C ALA A 292 -10.31 0.97 -3.48
N MET A 293 -9.96 0.02 -2.61
CA MET A 293 -10.03 -1.42 -2.92
C MET A 293 -11.43 -1.83 -3.38
N PHE A 294 -12.45 -1.42 -2.62
CA PHE A 294 -13.84 -1.77 -2.92
C PHE A 294 -14.35 -1.11 -4.20
N SER A 295 -14.11 0.19 -4.38
CA SER A 295 -14.53 0.92 -5.59
C SER A 295 -13.87 0.38 -6.85
N ALA A 296 -12.56 0.11 -6.80
CA ALA A 296 -11.83 -0.44 -7.93
C ALA A 296 -12.28 -1.87 -8.26
N ALA A 297 -12.49 -2.71 -7.25
CA ALA A 297 -13.01 -4.06 -7.45
C ALA A 297 -14.38 -4.04 -8.17
N ILE A 298 -15.31 -3.18 -7.75
CA ILE A 298 -16.63 -3.09 -8.41
C ILE A 298 -16.50 -2.66 -9.88
N ILE A 299 -15.68 -1.65 -10.18
CA ILE A 299 -15.44 -1.18 -11.55
C ILE A 299 -14.91 -2.32 -12.42
N ASN A 300 -13.88 -3.02 -11.92
CA ASN A 300 -13.27 -4.16 -12.59
C ASN A 300 -14.27 -5.30 -12.78
N TYR A 301 -15.10 -5.59 -11.78
CA TYR A 301 -16.03 -6.71 -11.84
C TYR A 301 -17.11 -6.49 -12.90
N ILE A 302 -17.67 -5.27 -12.94
CA ILE A 302 -18.70 -4.88 -13.91
C ILE A 302 -18.13 -4.88 -15.33
N THR A 303 -16.99 -4.22 -15.55
CA THR A 303 -16.39 -4.11 -16.89
C THR A 303 -15.93 -5.45 -17.44
N GLY A 304 -15.32 -6.30 -16.60
CA GLY A 304 -14.97 -7.67 -16.97
C GLY A 304 -16.18 -8.53 -17.30
N PHE A 305 -17.25 -8.45 -16.49
CA PHE A 305 -18.46 -9.24 -16.74
C PHE A 305 -19.16 -8.84 -18.03
N VAL A 306 -19.34 -7.53 -18.26
CA VAL A 306 -19.92 -7.01 -19.51
C VAL A 306 -19.10 -7.44 -20.72
N THR A 307 -17.77 -7.42 -20.61
CA THR A 307 -16.87 -7.85 -21.67
C THR A 307 -16.97 -9.34 -21.94
N THR A 308 -17.01 -10.16 -20.88
CA THR A 308 -17.18 -11.62 -21.00
C THR A 308 -18.46 -11.95 -21.73
N VAL A 309 -19.60 -11.42 -21.28
CA VAL A 309 -20.90 -11.67 -21.93
C VAL A 309 -20.86 -11.21 -23.38
N THR A 310 -20.40 -9.97 -23.63
CA THR A 310 -20.31 -9.42 -24.99
C THR A 310 -19.46 -10.29 -25.90
N PHE A 311 -18.27 -10.70 -25.44
CA PHE A 311 -17.37 -11.53 -26.22
C PHE A 311 -18.01 -12.89 -26.55
N MET A 312 -18.69 -13.53 -25.59
CA MET A 312 -19.38 -14.81 -25.83
C MET A 312 -20.49 -14.70 -26.88
N PHE A 313 -21.21 -13.57 -26.95
CA PHE A 313 -22.22 -13.34 -27.99
C PHE A 313 -21.64 -13.17 -29.40
N ASN A 314 -20.34 -12.87 -29.48
CA ASN A 314 -19.62 -12.58 -30.72
C ASN A 314 -18.75 -13.76 -31.19
N LEU A 315 -18.75 -14.88 -30.48
CA LEU A 315 -18.06 -16.10 -30.90
C LEU A 315 -18.86 -16.79 -31.99
N ASP A 316 -18.23 -17.03 -33.14
CA ASP A 316 -18.85 -17.70 -34.28
C ASP A 316 -18.35 -19.15 -34.37
N ASN A 317 -17.10 -19.38 -34.80
CA ASN A 317 -16.46 -20.69 -34.82
C ASN A 317 -15.34 -20.80 -33.77
N LEU A 318 -15.57 -21.59 -32.72
CA LEU A 318 -14.64 -21.79 -31.62
C LEU A 318 -13.32 -22.44 -32.08
N GLU A 319 -13.35 -23.39 -33.02
CA GLU A 319 -12.15 -24.09 -33.49
C GLU A 319 -11.20 -23.14 -34.23
N ASP A 320 -11.72 -22.31 -35.13
CA ASP A 320 -10.91 -21.34 -35.89
C ASP A 320 -10.28 -20.28 -34.97
N ILE A 321 -10.96 -19.95 -33.87
CA ILE A 321 -10.50 -19.00 -32.87
C ILE A 321 -9.37 -19.59 -32.00
N LEU A 322 -9.48 -20.87 -31.63
CA LEU A 322 -8.47 -21.57 -30.82
C LEU A 322 -7.18 -21.87 -31.60
N VAL A 323 -7.25 -22.01 -32.92
CA VAL A 323 -6.10 -22.32 -33.80
C VAL A 323 -5.54 -21.07 -34.48
N SER A 324 -5.91 -19.86 -34.03
CA SER A 324 -5.49 -18.62 -34.68
C SER A 324 -3.97 -18.44 -34.74
N SER A 325 -3.47 -18.09 -35.93
CA SER A 325 -2.05 -17.80 -36.18
C SER A 325 -1.56 -16.52 -35.47
N THR A 326 -2.46 -15.66 -34.98
CA THR A 326 -2.08 -14.46 -34.22
C THR A 326 -1.60 -14.78 -32.81
N GLY A 327 -1.83 -16.02 -32.33
CA GLY A 327 -1.52 -16.43 -30.96
C GLY A 327 -2.40 -15.77 -29.89
N GLN A 328 -3.39 -14.98 -30.29
CA GLN A 328 -4.34 -14.29 -29.41
C GLN A 328 -5.77 -14.41 -29.98
N PRO A 329 -6.61 -15.31 -29.42
CA PRO A 329 -7.96 -15.58 -29.90
C PRO A 329 -8.83 -14.33 -30.12
N TRP A 330 -8.78 -13.37 -29.18
CA TRP A 330 -9.57 -12.15 -29.27
C TRP A 330 -9.22 -11.29 -30.49
N VAL A 331 -7.96 -11.32 -30.95
CA VAL A 331 -7.51 -10.57 -32.13
C VAL A 331 -8.19 -11.10 -33.39
N ALA A 332 -8.30 -12.43 -33.50
CA ALA A 332 -9.00 -13.06 -34.61
C ALA A 332 -10.49 -12.69 -34.63
N VAL A 333 -11.14 -12.71 -33.45
CA VAL A 333 -12.54 -12.29 -33.31
C VAL A 333 -12.72 -10.84 -33.74
N MET A 334 -11.89 -9.91 -33.26
CA MET A 334 -11.99 -8.50 -33.65
C MET A 334 -11.69 -8.27 -35.13
N TYR A 335 -10.77 -9.04 -35.72
CA TYR A 335 -10.52 -8.99 -37.16
C TYR A 335 -11.74 -9.46 -37.96
N ASN A 336 -12.37 -10.57 -37.55
CA ASN A 336 -13.56 -11.10 -38.20
C ASN A 336 -14.76 -10.15 -38.09
N ILE A 337 -14.95 -9.51 -36.93
CA ILE A 337 -16.02 -8.53 -36.70
C ILE A 337 -15.80 -7.27 -37.55
N THR A 338 -14.58 -6.74 -37.57
CA THR A 338 -14.30 -5.46 -38.22
C THR A 338 -14.09 -5.60 -39.73
N GLY A 339 -13.66 -6.78 -40.20
CA GLY A 339 -13.22 -7.02 -41.57
C GLY A 339 -12.02 -6.15 -41.98
N SER A 340 -11.35 -5.50 -41.03
CA SER A 340 -10.38 -4.43 -41.29
C SER A 340 -9.08 -4.67 -40.53
N LYS A 341 -8.01 -4.91 -41.30
CA LYS A 341 -6.65 -5.04 -40.78
C LYS A 341 -6.20 -3.77 -40.05
N ALA A 342 -6.52 -2.59 -40.60
CA ALA A 342 -6.16 -1.32 -39.99
C ALA A 342 -6.87 -1.11 -38.64
N ALA A 343 -8.17 -1.42 -38.56
CA ALA A 343 -8.91 -1.32 -37.30
C ALA A 343 -8.34 -2.28 -36.25
N THR A 344 -8.07 -3.52 -36.64
CA THR A 344 -7.49 -4.54 -35.77
C THR A 344 -6.13 -4.11 -35.22
N ILE A 345 -5.25 -3.54 -36.06
CA ILE A 345 -3.96 -2.98 -35.64
C ILE A 345 -4.14 -1.93 -34.54
N VAL A 346 -5.07 -0.99 -34.72
CA VAL A 346 -5.34 0.07 -33.72
C VAL A 346 -5.81 -0.53 -32.39
N LEU A 347 -6.70 -1.51 -32.43
CA LEU A 347 -7.20 -2.19 -31.22
C LEU A 347 -6.10 -2.95 -30.48
N VAL A 348 -5.21 -3.64 -31.20
CA VAL A 348 -4.05 -4.33 -30.61
C VAL A 348 -3.05 -3.33 -30.02
N ILE A 349 -2.85 -2.17 -30.64
CA ILE A 349 -2.00 -1.11 -30.08
C ILE A 349 -2.61 -0.58 -28.77
N ILE A 350 -3.92 -0.35 -28.71
CA ILE A 350 -4.60 0.08 -27.46
C ILE A 350 -4.36 -0.94 -26.35
N MET A 351 -4.58 -2.23 -26.63
CA MET A 351 -4.33 -3.32 -25.67
C MET A 351 -2.87 -3.36 -25.22
N THR A 352 -1.92 -3.26 -26.16
CA THR A 352 -0.48 -3.24 -25.87
C THR A 352 -0.11 -2.09 -24.92
N VAL A 353 -0.62 -0.89 -25.18
CA VAL A 353 -0.38 0.29 -24.33
C VAL A 353 -1.00 0.10 -22.94
N MET A 354 -2.20 -0.46 -22.83
CA MET A 354 -2.82 -0.76 -21.54
C MET A 354 -2.01 -1.78 -20.74
N TYR A 355 -1.61 -2.90 -21.33
CA TYR A 355 -0.75 -3.86 -20.65
C TYR A 355 0.59 -3.26 -20.23
N PHE A 356 1.11 -2.26 -20.96
CA PHE A 356 2.34 -1.58 -20.56
C PHE A 356 2.14 -0.82 -19.24
N PHE A 357 1.04 -0.07 -19.10
CA PHE A 357 0.69 0.61 -17.86
C PHE A 357 0.41 -0.38 -16.72
N CYS A 358 -0.29 -1.48 -17.00
CA CYS A 358 -0.45 -2.58 -16.04
C CYS A 358 0.90 -3.12 -15.58
N GLY A 359 1.84 -3.37 -16.50
CA GLY A 359 3.20 -3.79 -16.17
C GLY A 359 3.93 -2.78 -15.27
N VAL A 360 3.80 -1.48 -15.53
CA VAL A 360 4.36 -0.43 -14.67
C VAL A 360 3.77 -0.48 -13.25
N ASN A 361 2.45 -0.67 -13.13
CA ASN A 361 1.78 -0.77 -11.84
C ASN A 361 2.13 -2.07 -11.12
N GLN A 362 2.26 -3.17 -11.84
CA GLN A 362 2.67 -4.46 -11.32
C GLN A 362 4.08 -4.43 -10.73
N VAL A 363 5.03 -3.76 -11.39
CA VAL A 363 6.37 -3.50 -10.84
C VAL A 363 6.29 -2.72 -9.54
N THR A 364 5.45 -1.69 -9.49
CA THR A 364 5.25 -0.88 -8.27
C THR A 364 4.82 -1.78 -7.13
N THR A 365 3.69 -2.48 -7.27
CA THR A 365 3.13 -3.35 -6.24
C THR A 365 4.12 -4.43 -5.79
N SER A 366 4.71 -5.15 -6.74
CA SER A 366 5.61 -6.29 -6.44
C SER A 366 6.88 -5.85 -5.71
N SER A 367 7.46 -4.71 -6.11
CA SER A 367 8.65 -4.17 -5.45
C SER A 367 8.38 -3.65 -4.05
N ARG A 368 7.19 -3.08 -3.78
CA ARG A 368 6.81 -2.60 -2.44
C ARG A 368 6.54 -3.76 -1.50
N GLN A 369 5.91 -4.82 -2.00
CA GLN A 369 5.69 -6.02 -1.20
C GLN A 369 7.02 -6.67 -0.79
N VAL A 370 7.95 -6.86 -1.74
CA VAL A 370 9.29 -7.40 -1.45
C VAL A 370 10.07 -6.50 -0.50
N PHE A 371 10.01 -5.19 -0.71
CA PHE A 371 10.62 -4.20 0.18
C PHE A 371 10.07 -4.30 1.60
N ALA A 372 8.75 -4.34 1.77
CA ALA A 372 8.13 -4.38 3.10
C ALA A 372 8.52 -5.67 3.85
N PHE A 373 8.46 -6.82 3.18
CA PHE A 373 8.82 -8.09 3.81
C PHE A 373 10.32 -8.17 4.11
N ALA A 374 11.18 -7.61 3.25
CA ALA A 374 12.61 -7.47 3.53
C ALA A 374 12.88 -6.50 4.68
N ARG A 375 12.17 -5.38 4.80
CA ARG A 375 12.33 -4.44 5.92
C ARG A 375 12.08 -5.11 7.26
N ASP A 376 11.16 -6.08 7.28
CA ASP A 376 10.85 -6.89 8.46
C ASP A 376 11.73 -8.16 8.56
N LYS A 377 12.86 -8.21 7.85
CA LYS A 377 13.85 -9.32 7.84
C LYS A 377 13.27 -10.68 7.38
N GLY A 378 12.18 -10.65 6.61
CA GLY A 378 11.50 -11.84 6.10
C GLY A 378 12.25 -12.59 4.99
N LEU A 379 13.10 -11.88 4.24
CA LEU A 379 13.79 -12.38 3.04
C LEU A 379 15.31 -12.52 3.21
N PRO A 380 15.96 -13.41 2.44
CA PRO A 380 17.41 -13.37 2.31
C PRO A 380 17.86 -12.03 1.71
N PHE A 381 19.07 -11.59 2.07
CA PHE A 381 19.63 -10.29 1.66
C PHE A 381 18.74 -9.10 2.03
N HIS A 382 17.99 -9.20 3.13
CA HIS A 382 17.05 -8.18 3.59
C HIS A 382 17.66 -6.77 3.63
N ARG A 383 18.90 -6.62 4.09
CA ARG A 383 19.63 -5.32 4.15
C ARG A 383 19.80 -4.64 2.78
N PHE A 384 19.90 -5.44 1.71
CA PHE A 384 19.98 -4.93 0.35
C PHE A 384 18.58 -4.58 -0.19
N LEU A 385 17.62 -5.48 -0.02
CA LEU A 385 16.25 -5.32 -0.52
C LEU A 385 15.46 -4.20 0.20
N SER A 386 15.72 -3.97 1.49
CA SER A 386 15.03 -2.97 2.29
C SER A 386 15.59 -1.55 2.11
N LYS A 387 16.54 -1.32 1.19
CA LYS A 387 17.15 0.00 1.01
C LYS A 387 16.30 0.89 0.10
N VAL A 388 15.87 2.03 0.64
CA VAL A 388 15.16 3.08 -0.12
C VAL A 388 16.16 4.13 -0.62
N ARG A 389 16.01 4.55 -1.87
CA ARG A 389 16.81 5.67 -2.40
C ARG A 389 16.32 7.01 -1.83
N PRO A 390 17.21 7.86 -1.25
CA PRO A 390 16.80 9.12 -0.62
C PRO A 390 16.14 10.13 -1.58
N ASP A 391 16.58 10.15 -2.85
CA ASP A 391 16.11 11.11 -3.85
C ASP A 391 14.65 10.84 -4.28
N SER A 392 14.37 9.59 -4.63
CA SER A 392 13.12 9.13 -5.25
C SER A 392 12.12 8.57 -4.24
N GLY A 393 12.57 8.09 -3.07
CA GLY A 393 11.71 7.41 -2.10
C GLY A 393 11.21 6.05 -2.61
N VAL A 394 11.98 5.40 -3.50
CA VAL A 394 11.63 4.12 -4.13
C VAL A 394 12.63 3.03 -3.72
N PRO A 395 12.18 1.81 -3.41
CA PRO A 395 13.06 0.67 -3.14
C PRO A 395 13.64 0.10 -4.45
N ALA A 396 14.57 0.82 -5.07
CA ALA A 396 15.13 0.47 -6.38
C ALA A 396 15.75 -0.93 -6.43
N ASN A 397 16.36 -1.39 -5.33
CA ASN A 397 16.93 -2.74 -5.26
C ASN A 397 15.87 -3.83 -5.43
N SER A 398 14.70 -3.68 -4.80
CA SER A 398 13.56 -4.60 -4.98
C SER A 398 13.00 -4.55 -6.40
N VAL A 399 13.02 -3.38 -7.04
CA VAL A 399 12.63 -3.22 -8.45
C VAL A 399 13.57 -4.02 -9.37
N TYR A 400 14.89 -3.91 -9.19
CA TYR A 400 15.87 -4.64 -9.99
C TYR A 400 15.80 -6.15 -9.77
N VAL A 401 15.56 -6.60 -8.53
CA VAL A 401 15.36 -8.04 -8.27
C VAL A 401 14.10 -8.56 -8.96
N THR A 402 13.02 -7.77 -8.98
CA THR A 402 11.81 -8.11 -9.73
C THR A 402 12.10 -8.24 -11.24
N LEU A 403 12.93 -7.36 -11.81
CA LEU A 403 13.38 -7.46 -13.21
C LEU A 403 14.12 -8.77 -13.46
N VAL A 404 15.15 -9.04 -12.67
CA VAL A 404 16.00 -10.23 -12.84
C VAL A 404 15.16 -11.50 -12.71
N PHE A 405 14.29 -11.57 -11.68
CA PHE A 405 13.36 -12.68 -11.51
C PHE A 405 12.47 -12.84 -12.75
N THR A 406 11.86 -11.75 -13.23
CA THR A 406 11.00 -11.76 -14.42
C THR A 406 11.75 -12.27 -15.66
N CYS A 407 12.97 -11.79 -15.89
CA CYS A 407 13.81 -12.25 -17.00
C CYS A 407 14.15 -13.74 -16.90
N LEU A 408 14.48 -14.24 -15.71
CA LEU A 408 14.79 -15.66 -15.50
C LEU A 408 13.56 -16.54 -15.74
N VAL A 409 12.39 -16.13 -15.25
CA VAL A 409 11.13 -16.86 -15.49
C VAL A 409 10.73 -16.81 -16.96
N ALA A 410 10.95 -15.70 -17.67
CA ALA A 410 10.68 -15.60 -19.11
C ALA A 410 11.49 -16.59 -19.97
N LEU A 411 12.68 -17.03 -19.52
CA LEU A 411 13.47 -18.04 -20.23
C LEU A 411 12.75 -19.40 -20.32
N ILE A 412 11.82 -19.69 -19.41
CA ILE A 412 11.00 -20.92 -19.45
C ILE A 412 10.23 -21.03 -20.76
N ILE A 413 9.79 -19.90 -21.33
CA ILE A 413 9.03 -19.82 -22.58
C ILE A 413 9.80 -20.45 -23.76
N ILE A 414 11.14 -20.36 -23.75
CA ILE A 414 11.98 -20.98 -24.80
C ILE A 414 11.80 -22.51 -24.80
N GLY A 415 11.70 -23.11 -23.61
CA GLY A 415 11.52 -24.55 -23.45
C GLY A 415 10.07 -24.98 -23.59
N SER A 416 9.14 -24.28 -22.95
CA SER A 416 7.70 -24.60 -22.99
C SER A 416 6.83 -23.43 -22.56
N VAL A 417 5.93 -23.00 -23.45
CA VAL A 417 4.87 -22.03 -23.14
C VAL A 417 3.91 -22.58 -22.09
N THR A 418 3.58 -23.87 -22.14
CA THR A 418 2.75 -24.54 -21.14
C THR A 418 3.40 -24.46 -19.76
N ALA A 419 4.71 -24.72 -19.67
CA ALA A 419 5.45 -24.61 -18.41
C ALA A 419 5.47 -23.19 -17.87
N PHE A 420 5.53 -22.17 -18.75
CA PHE A 420 5.41 -20.78 -18.33
C PHE A 420 3.99 -20.45 -17.85
N ASN A 421 2.94 -20.93 -18.52
CA ASN A 421 1.56 -20.67 -18.13
C ASN A 421 1.23 -21.18 -16.71
N ILE A 422 1.96 -22.18 -16.20
CA ILE A 422 1.85 -22.65 -14.80
C ILE A 422 2.14 -21.51 -13.81
N ILE A 423 2.98 -20.53 -14.18
CA ILE A 423 3.30 -19.37 -13.33
C ILE A 423 2.06 -18.53 -13.03
N LEU A 424 1.07 -18.48 -13.92
CA LEU A 424 -0.23 -17.85 -13.68
C LEU A 424 -0.93 -18.51 -12.47
N SER A 425 -1.02 -19.85 -12.48
CA SER A 425 -1.60 -20.62 -11.37
C SER A 425 -0.80 -20.49 -10.08
N VAL A 426 0.53 -20.47 -10.16
CA VAL A 426 1.41 -20.26 -8.99
C VAL A 426 1.19 -18.88 -8.37
N SER A 427 1.06 -17.83 -9.19
CA SER A 427 0.77 -16.48 -8.72
C SER A 427 -0.56 -16.43 -7.96
N ALA A 428 -1.63 -16.95 -8.56
CA ALA A 428 -2.95 -16.93 -7.96
C ALA A 428 -3.04 -17.80 -6.71
N THR A 429 -2.43 -18.99 -6.70
CA THR A 429 -2.43 -19.87 -5.51
C THR A 429 -1.67 -19.26 -4.34
N GLY A 430 -0.56 -18.57 -4.60
CA GLY A 430 0.18 -17.80 -3.58
C GLY A 430 -0.71 -16.75 -2.89
N LEU A 431 -1.38 -15.92 -3.68
CA LEU A 431 -2.28 -14.86 -3.17
C LEU A 431 -3.56 -15.43 -2.54
N PHE A 432 -4.15 -16.48 -3.09
CA PHE A 432 -5.36 -17.08 -2.51
C PHE A 432 -5.05 -17.74 -1.17
N THR A 433 -3.88 -18.38 -1.04
CA THR A 433 -3.46 -18.93 0.25
C THR A 433 -3.29 -17.80 1.28
N SER A 434 -2.66 -16.69 0.91
CA SER A 434 -2.50 -15.56 1.84
C SER A 434 -3.84 -14.99 2.29
N TYR A 435 -4.82 -14.87 1.37
CA TYR A 435 -6.18 -14.44 1.71
C TYR A 435 -6.88 -15.43 2.65
N ILE A 436 -6.80 -16.73 2.37
CA ILE A 436 -7.39 -17.77 3.23
C ILE A 436 -6.83 -17.64 4.64
N ILE A 437 -5.52 -17.50 4.81
CA ILE A 437 -4.89 -17.40 6.14
C ILE A 437 -5.30 -16.09 6.82
N VAL A 438 -5.24 -14.94 6.15
CA VAL A 438 -5.67 -13.64 6.69
C VAL A 438 -7.11 -13.72 7.19
N ILE A 439 -8.04 -14.10 6.32
CA ILE A 439 -9.47 -14.11 6.63
C ILE A 439 -9.77 -15.13 7.74
N SER A 440 -9.06 -16.26 7.76
CA SER A 440 -9.17 -17.25 8.83
C SER A 440 -8.70 -16.72 10.18
N THR A 441 -7.58 -15.97 10.24
CA THR A 441 -7.10 -15.38 11.50
C THR A 441 -8.06 -14.32 12.04
N VAL A 442 -8.62 -13.48 11.16
CA VAL A 442 -9.65 -12.50 11.54
C VAL A 442 -10.92 -13.21 12.02
N LEU A 443 -11.39 -14.23 11.30
CA LEU A 443 -12.57 -14.99 11.69
C LEU A 443 -12.36 -15.70 13.04
N ALA A 444 -11.19 -16.30 13.27
CA ALA A 444 -10.86 -16.91 14.55
C ALA A 444 -10.83 -15.88 15.68
N LYS A 445 -10.23 -14.70 15.45
CA LYS A 445 -10.22 -13.59 16.42
C LYS A 445 -11.64 -13.11 16.76
N ARG A 446 -12.53 -13.02 15.76
CA ARG A 446 -13.97 -12.74 15.95
C ARG A 446 -14.64 -13.77 16.85
N PHE A 447 -14.48 -15.06 16.57
CA PHE A 447 -15.07 -16.14 17.37
C PHE A 447 -14.56 -16.16 18.82
N ARG A 448 -13.32 -15.74 19.08
CA ARG A 448 -12.78 -15.60 20.44
C ARG A 448 -13.31 -14.36 21.18
N GLY A 449 -14.03 -13.46 20.50
CA GLY A 449 -14.54 -12.23 21.10
C GLY A 449 -13.45 -11.23 21.48
N GLU A 450 -12.27 -11.34 20.87
CA GLU A 450 -11.16 -10.41 21.12
C GLU A 450 -11.44 -9.05 20.51
N LYS A 451 -10.97 -7.98 21.17
CA LYS A 451 -11.05 -6.63 20.62
C LYS A 451 -10.18 -6.52 19.36
N PHE A 452 -10.74 -5.89 18.33
CA PHE A 452 -10.00 -5.48 17.15
C PHE A 452 -9.42 -4.08 17.33
N PRO A 453 -8.32 -3.74 16.63
CA PRO A 453 -7.86 -2.36 16.50
C PRO A 453 -8.97 -1.44 15.98
N ALA A 454 -8.85 -0.14 16.28
CA ALA A 454 -9.75 0.86 15.72
C ALA A 454 -9.74 0.79 14.18
N SER A 455 -10.90 0.93 13.57
CA SER A 455 -11.09 0.83 12.12
C SER A 455 -12.08 1.88 11.63
N GLN A 456 -11.78 2.49 10.48
CA GLN A 456 -12.70 3.40 9.78
C GLN A 456 -13.70 2.62 8.89
N PHE A 457 -13.40 1.37 8.56
CA PHE A 457 -14.25 0.46 7.81
C PHE A 457 -14.42 -0.84 8.60
N ASN A 458 -15.52 -0.97 9.33
CA ASN A 458 -15.81 -2.10 10.21
C ASN A 458 -17.08 -2.82 9.77
N LEU A 459 -16.99 -4.12 9.49
CA LEU A 459 -18.11 -4.96 9.07
C LEU A 459 -19.01 -5.40 10.23
N GLY A 460 -18.57 -5.20 11.48
CA GLY A 460 -19.30 -5.61 12.68
C GLY A 460 -19.68 -7.08 12.63
N LYS A 461 -20.96 -7.38 12.81
CA LYS A 461 -21.48 -8.75 12.76
C LYS A 461 -21.54 -9.33 11.34
N PHE A 462 -21.60 -8.49 10.31
CA PHE A 462 -21.58 -8.96 8.93
C PHE A 462 -20.22 -9.57 8.54
N GLY A 463 -19.15 -9.22 9.26
CA GLY A 463 -17.81 -9.78 9.07
C GLY A 463 -17.76 -11.31 9.21
N TYR A 464 -18.63 -11.93 10.02
CA TYR A 464 -18.70 -13.40 10.09
C TYR A 464 -19.16 -14.01 8.76
N VAL A 465 -20.22 -13.45 8.17
CA VAL A 465 -20.80 -13.93 6.91
C VAL A 465 -19.81 -13.72 5.77
N ALA A 466 -19.23 -12.52 5.68
CA ALA A 466 -18.25 -12.21 4.64
C ALA A 466 -17.02 -13.11 4.71
N ASN A 467 -16.47 -13.31 5.90
CA ASN A 467 -15.28 -14.15 6.07
C ASN A 467 -15.57 -15.63 5.72
N ILE A 468 -16.71 -16.18 6.14
CA ILE A 468 -17.07 -17.58 5.86
C ILE A 468 -17.28 -17.79 4.35
N ILE A 469 -18.07 -16.93 3.69
CA ILE A 469 -18.31 -17.04 2.24
C ILE A 469 -17.00 -16.88 1.47
N GLY A 470 -16.17 -15.90 1.85
CA GLY A 470 -14.87 -15.66 1.24
C GLY A 470 -13.94 -16.88 1.34
N ILE A 471 -13.83 -17.49 2.53
CA ILE A 471 -13.00 -18.70 2.72
C ILE A 471 -13.55 -19.88 1.90
N CYS A 472 -14.86 -20.13 1.91
CA CYS A 472 -15.46 -21.23 1.15
C CYS A 472 -15.19 -21.08 -0.36
N PHE A 473 -15.38 -19.88 -0.90
CA PHE A 473 -15.07 -19.60 -2.30
C PHE A 473 -13.58 -19.78 -2.60
N LEU A 474 -12.70 -19.17 -1.78
CA LEU A 474 -11.25 -19.26 -1.98
C LEU A 474 -10.78 -20.71 -1.91
N ALA A 475 -11.30 -21.53 -1.00
CA ALA A 475 -10.92 -22.94 -0.88
C ALA A 475 -11.24 -23.74 -2.16
N VAL A 476 -12.43 -23.52 -2.74
CA VAL A 476 -12.82 -24.16 -4.00
C VAL A 476 -11.93 -23.68 -5.15
N ALA A 477 -11.82 -22.36 -5.33
CA ALA A 477 -11.02 -21.82 -6.43
C ALA A 477 -9.52 -22.19 -6.30
N TRP A 478 -8.97 -22.12 -5.09
CA TRP A 478 -7.59 -22.53 -4.79
C TRP A 478 -7.31 -23.99 -5.17
N LEU A 479 -8.25 -24.91 -4.91
CA LEU A 479 -8.12 -26.31 -5.32
C LEU A 479 -7.99 -26.44 -6.83
N PHE A 480 -8.90 -25.79 -7.59
CA PHE A 480 -8.92 -25.88 -9.04
C PHE A 480 -7.78 -25.14 -9.74
N LEU A 481 -7.11 -24.19 -9.08
CA LEU A 481 -5.89 -23.58 -9.61
C LEU A 481 -4.72 -24.58 -9.76
N PHE A 482 -4.76 -25.71 -9.03
CA PHE A 482 -3.80 -26.80 -9.18
C PHE A 482 -4.23 -27.89 -10.17
N PHE A 483 -5.49 -27.87 -10.61
CA PHE A 483 -5.97 -28.88 -11.53
C PHE A 483 -5.36 -28.70 -12.93
N PRO A 484 -5.07 -29.81 -13.64
CA PRO A 484 -4.73 -29.74 -15.05
C PRO A 484 -5.95 -29.37 -15.91
N PRO A 485 -5.75 -28.93 -17.16
CA PRO A 485 -6.86 -28.61 -18.07
C PRO A 485 -7.64 -29.84 -18.55
N LEU A 486 -7.03 -31.03 -18.56
CA LEU A 486 -7.62 -32.29 -19.01
C LEU A 486 -7.35 -33.42 -18.01
N PRO A 487 -8.19 -34.46 -17.95
CA PRO A 487 -7.95 -35.62 -17.10
C PRO A 487 -6.77 -36.43 -17.62
N HIS A 488 -6.00 -37.04 -16.71
CA HIS A 488 -4.81 -37.84 -17.05
C HIS A 488 -3.79 -37.12 -17.95
N PRO A 489 -3.35 -35.90 -17.59
CA PRO A 489 -2.39 -35.16 -18.40
C PRO A 489 -1.05 -35.90 -18.46
N ASP A 490 -0.38 -35.81 -19.59
CA ASP A 490 1.01 -36.20 -19.70
C ASP A 490 1.92 -35.16 -18.97
N PRO A 491 3.21 -35.45 -18.76
CA PRO A 491 4.10 -34.51 -18.09
C PRO A 491 4.22 -33.14 -18.78
N ALA A 492 3.96 -33.05 -20.08
CA ALA A 492 4.07 -31.82 -20.86
C ALA A 492 2.83 -30.92 -20.72
N THR A 493 1.66 -31.51 -20.48
CA THR A 493 0.36 -30.84 -20.34
C THR A 493 -0.11 -30.69 -18.90
N MET A 494 0.59 -31.33 -17.96
CA MET A 494 0.29 -31.27 -16.53
C MET A 494 0.48 -29.86 -15.96
N ASN A 495 -0.45 -29.46 -15.08
CA ASN A 495 -0.29 -28.26 -14.27
C ASN A 495 0.62 -28.54 -13.06
N TRP A 496 1.90 -28.26 -13.21
CA TRP A 496 2.91 -28.41 -12.14
C TRP A 496 2.89 -27.30 -11.08
N ALA A 497 1.83 -26.48 -11.00
CA ALA A 497 1.75 -25.41 -10.00
C ALA A 497 1.93 -25.94 -8.57
N VAL A 498 1.40 -27.13 -8.27
CA VAL A 498 1.51 -27.76 -6.95
C VAL A 498 2.98 -28.06 -6.59
N LEU A 499 3.80 -28.44 -7.57
CA LEU A 499 5.22 -28.70 -7.36
C LEU A 499 5.97 -27.40 -7.06
N VAL A 500 5.77 -26.36 -7.90
CA VAL A 500 6.44 -25.06 -7.72
C VAL A 500 6.03 -24.42 -6.39
N TYR A 501 4.73 -24.41 -6.10
CA TYR A 501 4.17 -23.93 -4.84
C TYR A 501 4.75 -24.69 -3.65
N GLY A 502 4.77 -26.03 -3.70
CA GLY A 502 5.30 -26.88 -2.64
C GLY A 502 6.78 -26.64 -2.38
N VAL A 503 7.60 -26.48 -3.43
CA VAL A 503 9.03 -26.14 -3.31
C VAL A 503 9.23 -24.82 -2.59
N VAL A 504 8.43 -23.80 -2.92
CA VAL A 504 8.55 -22.48 -2.27
C VAL A 504 8.11 -22.53 -0.81
N ILE A 505 7.04 -23.26 -0.49
CA ILE A 505 6.61 -23.45 0.91
C ILE A 505 7.66 -24.22 1.72
N ILE A 506 8.23 -25.29 1.17
CA ILE A 506 9.30 -26.06 1.82
C ILE A 506 10.51 -25.17 2.04
N PHE A 507 10.91 -24.39 1.04
CA PHE A 507 12.01 -23.44 1.16
C PHE A 507 11.74 -22.39 2.24
N ALA A 508 10.56 -21.77 2.25
CA ALA A 508 10.15 -20.80 3.26
C ALA A 508 10.17 -21.42 4.67
N LEU A 509 9.69 -22.65 4.84
CA LEU A 509 9.71 -23.38 6.10
C LEU A 509 11.14 -23.68 6.56
N VAL A 510 11.98 -24.21 5.68
CA VAL A 510 13.39 -24.50 6.00
C VAL A 510 14.12 -23.22 6.37
N TYR A 511 13.93 -22.14 5.61
CA TYR A 511 14.55 -20.85 5.88
C TYR A 511 14.02 -20.24 7.19
N TYR A 512 12.75 -20.42 7.52
CA TYR A 512 12.18 -20.05 8.82
C TYR A 512 12.85 -20.82 9.98
N LEU A 513 12.97 -22.15 9.85
CA LEU A 513 13.56 -22.99 10.91
C LEU A 513 15.05 -22.71 11.13
N ILE A 514 15.79 -22.36 10.08
CA ILE A 514 17.22 -22.08 10.18
C ILE A 514 17.48 -20.64 10.63
N HIS A 515 16.82 -19.66 10.03
CA HIS A 515 17.14 -18.24 10.17
C HIS A 515 15.96 -17.41 10.67
N GLY A 516 14.78 -17.55 10.05
CA GLY A 516 13.62 -16.73 10.36
C GLY A 516 13.20 -16.75 11.83
N ARG A 517 13.23 -17.92 12.50
CA ARG A 517 12.86 -18.02 13.92
C ARG A 517 13.74 -17.21 14.88
N HIS A 518 14.94 -16.83 14.43
CA HIS A 518 15.93 -16.10 15.22
C HIS A 518 16.02 -14.61 14.86
N GLU A 519 15.74 -14.24 13.61
CA GLU A 519 15.87 -12.85 13.13
C GLU A 519 14.55 -12.16 12.77
N TYR A 520 13.49 -12.92 12.48
CA TYR A 520 12.18 -12.39 12.14
C TYR A 520 11.30 -12.31 13.40
N ASP A 521 11.00 -11.08 13.79
CA ASP A 521 9.95 -10.79 14.75
C ASP A 521 8.66 -10.50 13.99
N GLY A 522 7.53 -11.01 14.49
CA GLY A 522 6.24 -10.70 13.89
C GLY A 522 6.02 -9.18 13.97
N PRO A 523 5.59 -8.50 12.89
CA PRO A 523 5.38 -7.06 12.90
C PRO A 523 4.58 -6.49 14.08
N VAL A 524 3.66 -7.29 14.64
CA VAL A 524 2.87 -6.96 15.83
C VAL A 524 3.72 -6.68 17.08
N GLU A 525 4.93 -7.22 17.18
CA GLU A 525 5.81 -6.99 18.33
C GLU A 525 6.33 -5.56 18.38
N TYR A 526 6.31 -4.85 17.25
CA TYR A 526 6.61 -3.43 17.18
C TYR A 526 5.37 -2.55 17.41
N ALA A 527 4.17 -3.14 17.45
CA ALA A 527 2.93 -2.40 17.58
C ALA A 527 2.66 -1.97 19.03
N ILE A 528 2.17 -0.74 19.21
CA ILE A 528 1.80 -0.20 20.52
C ILE A 528 0.42 -0.74 20.89
N ALA A 529 0.28 -1.29 22.10
CA ALA A 529 -0.96 -1.90 22.57
C ALA A 529 -2.11 -0.85 22.65
N PRO A 530 -3.37 -1.22 22.35
CA PRO A 530 -4.50 -0.29 22.39
C PRO A 530 -4.85 0.27 23.78
N ASP A 531 -4.36 -0.36 24.86
CA ASP A 531 -4.79 -0.10 26.25
C ASP A 531 -3.76 0.69 27.08
N ASP A 532 -2.65 1.16 26.50
CA ASP A 532 -1.80 2.16 27.18
C ASP A 532 -2.46 3.54 27.01
N ASP A 533 -3.03 4.08 28.09
CA ASP A 533 -3.41 5.49 28.17
C ASP A 533 -2.21 6.33 27.76
N GLU A 534 -2.30 7.09 26.66
CA GLU A 534 -1.21 7.94 26.15
C GLU A 534 -0.56 8.70 27.32
N GLU A 535 0.67 8.32 27.70
CA GLU A 535 1.40 9.02 28.73
C GLU A 535 1.76 10.41 28.18
N PRO A 536 1.95 11.44 29.02
CA PRO A 536 2.39 12.75 28.54
C PRO A 536 3.65 12.63 27.65
N GLU A 537 4.56 11.70 27.93
CA GLU A 537 5.72 11.44 27.08
C GLU A 537 5.35 10.98 25.66
N ASP A 538 4.28 10.18 25.49
CA ASP A 538 3.83 9.69 24.18
C ASP A 538 3.26 10.83 23.33
N ILE A 539 2.49 11.71 23.98
CA ILE A 539 1.96 12.95 23.37
C ILE A 539 3.13 13.83 22.92
N PHE A 540 4.13 14.04 23.77
CA PHE A 540 5.29 14.88 23.45
C PHE A 540 6.28 14.24 22.48
N ALA A 541 6.40 12.92 22.42
CA ALA A 541 7.17 12.22 21.39
C ALA A 541 6.46 12.28 20.02
N SER A 542 5.14 12.52 20.00
CA SER A 542 4.35 12.69 18.78
C SER A 542 4.37 14.11 18.19
N ALA A 543 4.50 15.11 19.06
CA ALA A 543 4.55 16.52 18.70
C ALA A 543 5.70 17.00 17.78
N PRO A 544 6.93 16.44 17.75
CA PRO A 544 8.05 17.05 17.02
C PRO A 544 7.84 17.07 15.50
N GLY A 545 7.13 16.08 14.97
CA GLY A 545 6.72 16.02 13.56
C GLY A 545 5.69 17.09 13.17
N LEU A 546 5.01 17.71 14.15
CA LEU A 546 4.13 18.87 13.95
C LEU A 546 4.89 20.20 13.94
N ILE A 547 6.04 20.28 14.61
CA ILE A 547 6.75 21.55 14.86
C ILE A 547 7.83 21.79 13.79
N PHE A 548 8.40 20.72 13.21
CA PHE A 548 9.48 20.79 12.23
C PHE A 548 9.11 20.10 10.91
N PRO A 549 8.39 20.78 10.01
CA PRO A 549 7.96 20.22 8.73
C PRO A 549 9.05 20.18 7.64
N ASP A 550 10.24 20.76 7.85
CA ASP A 550 11.25 20.96 6.80
C ASP A 550 12.62 20.29 7.09
N ASP A 551 13.04 19.42 6.16
CA ASP A 551 14.38 18.81 6.02
C ASP A 551 15.49 19.84 5.73
N THR A 552 15.89 20.67 6.71
CA THR A 552 17.00 21.64 6.53
C THR A 552 18.15 21.43 7.52
N ARG A 553 19.13 20.66 7.02
CA ARG A 553 20.57 20.60 7.35
C ARG A 553 21.04 21.50 8.50
N ASP A 554 21.42 20.83 9.58
CA ASP A 554 22.16 21.35 10.72
C ASP A 554 23.54 21.94 10.33
N MET A 555 23.94 23.02 11.01
CA MET A 555 25.33 23.45 11.14
C MET A 555 25.70 23.44 12.63
N HIS A 556 26.75 22.68 12.97
CA HIS A 556 27.04 22.15 14.31
C HIS A 556 28.21 22.86 15.03
N GLY A 557 28.20 22.84 16.37
CA GLY A 557 29.40 23.03 17.20
C GLY A 557 30.17 21.72 17.36
N ASP A 558 31.49 21.78 17.41
CA ASP A 558 32.36 20.60 17.34
C ASP A 558 32.33 19.70 18.59
N ASP A 559 32.45 18.38 18.34
CA ASP A 559 32.48 17.20 19.23
C ASP A 559 33.51 17.26 20.39
N ARG A 560 34.28 18.34 20.50
CA ARG A 560 35.36 18.52 21.50
C ARG A 560 35.00 19.45 22.65
N SER A 561 33.75 19.90 22.72
CA SER A 561 33.32 20.92 23.67
C SER A 561 32.65 20.29 24.89
N VAL A 562 33.23 20.48 26.08
CA VAL A 562 32.70 20.01 27.38
C VAL A 562 32.34 21.23 28.22
N LEU A 563 31.12 21.27 28.77
CA LEU A 563 30.73 22.30 29.75
C LEU A 563 30.58 21.67 31.13
N VAL A 564 31.20 22.28 32.14
CA VAL A 564 31.08 21.85 33.53
C VAL A 564 30.26 22.89 34.29
N TYR A 565 29.01 22.56 34.61
CA TYR A 565 28.14 23.38 35.45
C TYR A 565 28.42 23.11 36.92
N LYS A 566 28.78 24.16 37.66
CA LYS A 566 29.10 24.09 39.10
C LYS A 566 27.81 24.17 39.91
N SER A 567 27.16 23.04 40.18
CA SER A 567 25.97 23.02 41.06
C SER A 567 26.38 23.17 42.52
N GLN A 568 25.72 24.08 43.24
CA GLN A 568 25.93 24.25 44.68
C GLN A 568 25.40 23.05 45.50
N ARG A 569 24.50 22.23 44.92
CA ARG A 569 23.83 21.12 45.60
C ARG A 569 24.30 19.74 45.16
N PHE A 570 24.61 19.57 43.88
CA PHE A 570 24.90 18.26 43.28
C PHE A 570 26.35 18.07 42.86
N GLY A 571 27.21 19.06 43.09
CA GLY A 571 28.61 19.06 42.63
C GLY A 571 28.73 19.46 41.16
N ASP A 572 29.88 19.15 40.55
CA ASP A 572 30.13 19.43 39.14
C ASP A 572 29.24 18.56 38.25
N ILE A 573 28.40 19.19 37.43
CA ILE A 573 27.58 18.53 36.42
C ILE A 573 28.23 18.75 35.07
N GLU A 574 28.81 17.70 34.47
CA GLU A 574 29.39 17.77 33.13
C GLU A 574 28.32 17.56 32.06
N LEU A 575 28.26 18.49 31.10
CA LEU A 575 27.41 18.45 29.91
C LEU A 575 28.31 18.23 28.69
N ARG A 576 28.06 17.14 27.95
CA ARG A 576 28.84 16.69 26.77
C ARG A 576 27.89 16.25 25.68
N THR A 577 28.26 16.45 24.41
CA THR A 577 27.54 15.85 23.28
C THR A 577 27.64 14.33 23.34
N ALA A 578 26.52 13.61 23.23
CA ALA A 578 26.55 12.16 23.23
C ALA A 578 27.10 11.59 21.93
N ASN A 579 27.84 10.48 22.02
CA ASN A 579 28.27 9.70 20.88
C ASN A 579 27.13 8.75 20.44
N PRO A 580 26.54 8.90 19.24
CA PRO A 580 25.31 8.21 18.85
C PRO A 580 25.46 6.70 18.57
N GLU A 581 26.63 6.10 18.80
CA GLU A 581 26.91 4.69 18.50
C GLU A 581 26.43 3.69 19.57
N GLN A 582 26.07 4.13 20.78
CA GLN A 582 25.58 3.24 21.85
C GLN A 582 24.09 3.46 22.19
N GLU A 583 23.34 2.36 22.36
CA GLU A 583 21.89 2.33 22.58
C GLU A 583 21.44 3.11 23.83
N ALA A 584 22.26 3.08 24.89
CA ALA A 584 22.01 3.81 26.14
C ALA A 584 22.21 5.33 26.01
N ASP A 585 23.10 5.75 25.09
CA ASP A 585 23.45 7.16 24.87
C ASP A 585 22.51 7.84 23.86
N ARG A 586 21.78 7.04 23.07
CA ARG A 586 20.69 7.52 22.19
C ARG A 586 19.46 8.02 22.97
N GLN A 587 19.34 7.64 24.23
CA GLN A 587 18.30 8.15 25.14
C GLN A 587 18.71 9.48 25.80
N LEU A 588 19.95 9.92 25.60
CA LEU A 588 20.56 11.06 26.27
C LEU A 588 21.31 11.94 25.27
N PHE A 589 20.63 12.59 24.30
CA PHE A 589 21.00 13.90 23.72
C PHE A 589 20.30 14.17 22.38
N ALA A 590 19.93 15.43 22.13
CA ALA A 590 19.57 15.91 20.80
C ALA A 590 20.07 17.34 20.50
N HIS A 591 21.37 17.61 20.57
CA HIS A 591 22.00 18.59 19.65
C HIS A 591 21.54 20.08 19.64
N TYR A 592 20.68 20.61 20.53
CA TYR A 592 20.22 22.00 20.38
C TYR A 592 20.07 22.86 21.64
N LEU A 593 20.83 22.61 22.72
CA LEU A 593 20.33 23.04 24.03
C LEU A 593 21.30 23.60 25.08
N TRP A 594 22.16 24.53 24.66
CA TRP A 594 23.13 25.14 25.56
C TRP A 594 22.51 26.00 26.69
N ASN A 595 21.63 26.95 26.35
CA ASN A 595 21.09 27.90 27.34
C ASN A 595 19.97 27.31 28.20
N ALA A 596 19.06 26.53 27.60
CA ALA A 596 17.94 25.94 28.33
C ALA A 596 18.37 24.70 29.16
N GLY A 597 19.44 23.99 28.77
CA GLY A 597 20.06 22.97 29.61
C GLY A 597 20.71 23.54 30.87
N ILE A 598 21.47 24.64 30.75
CA ILE A 598 22.03 25.37 31.90
C ILE A 598 20.90 25.90 32.80
N LYS A 599 19.84 26.47 32.22
CA LYS A 599 18.73 27.01 33.01
C LYS A 599 17.93 25.93 33.74
N MET A 600 17.70 24.78 33.11
CA MET A 600 17.08 23.63 33.76
C MET A 600 17.94 23.13 34.94
N ALA A 601 19.25 23.00 34.74
CA ALA A 601 20.18 22.62 35.80
C ALA A 601 20.21 23.63 36.97
N GLU A 602 20.11 24.92 36.68
CA GLU A 602 20.02 26.00 37.66
C GLU A 602 18.71 25.95 38.46
N LEU A 603 17.56 25.78 37.79
CA LEU A 603 16.24 25.68 38.45
C LEU A 603 16.18 24.45 39.37
N ILE A 604 16.68 23.31 38.91
CA ILE A 604 16.78 22.08 39.72
C ILE A 604 17.72 22.30 40.92
N SER A 605 18.79 23.07 40.75
CA SER A 605 19.76 23.33 41.82
C SER A 605 19.25 24.32 42.88
N ASN A 606 18.42 25.30 42.48
CA ASN A 606 18.02 26.44 43.32
C ASN A 606 16.67 26.27 44.03
N GLU A 607 15.85 25.26 43.71
CA GLU A 607 14.58 25.04 44.43
C GLU A 607 14.78 24.33 45.80
N PRO A 608 14.31 24.94 46.91
CA PRO A 608 14.50 24.41 48.28
C PRO A 608 13.60 23.21 48.61
N ASP A 609 12.47 23.07 47.93
CA ASP A 609 11.57 21.91 48.05
C ASP A 609 11.96 20.84 47.02
N ALA A 610 11.82 19.55 47.36
CA ALA A 610 12.04 18.42 46.44
C ALA A 610 10.97 18.31 45.32
N ARG A 611 10.64 19.41 44.64
CA ARG A 611 9.64 19.47 43.56
C ARG A 611 10.13 18.85 42.26
N TRP A 612 11.45 18.81 42.04
CA TRP A 612 12.04 18.32 40.80
C TRP A 612 13.25 17.42 41.09
N THR A 613 13.26 16.23 40.49
CA THR A 613 14.43 15.36 40.43
C THR A 613 14.59 14.91 38.99
N VAL A 614 15.80 15.01 38.45
CA VAL A 614 16.17 14.38 37.16
C VAL A 614 16.78 13.01 37.36
N LYS A 615 17.07 12.64 38.61
CA LYS A 615 17.68 11.36 38.94
C LYS A 615 16.61 10.26 38.87
N GLY A 616 16.69 9.44 37.83
CA GLY A 616 15.76 8.33 37.58
C GLY A 616 14.49 8.69 36.81
N GLU A 617 14.37 9.94 36.33
CA GLU A 617 13.22 10.43 35.57
C GLU A 617 13.57 10.60 34.09
N ARG A 618 12.55 10.58 33.22
CA ARG A 618 12.70 10.79 31.76
C ARG A 618 12.87 12.27 31.45
N VAL A 619 13.78 12.60 30.54
CA VAL A 619 13.99 13.96 30.02
C VAL A 619 13.88 13.91 28.51
N LEU A 620 13.00 14.73 27.93
CA LEU A 620 12.77 14.77 26.49
C LEU A 620 13.27 16.11 25.93
N GLU A 621 14.12 16.04 24.92
CA GLU A 621 14.47 17.21 24.12
C GLU A 621 13.38 17.44 23.06
N LEU A 622 12.69 18.55 23.21
CA LEU A 622 11.78 19.11 22.22
C LEU A 622 12.68 19.87 21.23
N GLY A 623 12.77 19.40 19.98
CA GLY A 623 13.57 20.06 18.94
C GLY A 623 13.37 21.58 18.91
N ALA A 624 14.35 22.31 18.34
CA ALA A 624 14.49 23.76 18.50
C ALA A 624 14.74 24.23 19.94
N GLY A 625 15.60 23.50 20.66
CA GLY A 625 16.22 23.96 21.89
C GLY A 625 15.26 24.07 23.06
N GLY A 626 14.26 23.19 23.11
CA GLY A 626 13.38 22.99 24.26
C GLY A 626 13.67 21.70 25.04
N ILE A 627 13.68 21.72 26.37
CA ILE A 627 13.74 20.50 27.21
C ILE A 627 12.47 20.39 28.03
N ALA A 628 11.93 19.18 28.11
CA ALA A 628 10.90 18.77 29.03
C ALA A 628 11.44 17.79 30.09
N CYS A 629 11.19 18.05 31.36
CA CYS A 629 11.40 17.10 32.45
C CYS A 629 10.06 16.56 32.94
N PHE A 630 9.96 15.23 33.10
CA PHE A 630 8.74 14.55 33.52
C PHE A 630 8.80 14.18 35.00
N ARG A 631 7.63 14.19 35.65
CA ARG A 631 7.48 13.64 37.00
C ARG A 631 6.25 12.74 37.07
N LYS A 632 6.49 11.43 37.17
CA LYS A 632 5.45 10.40 37.08
C LYS A 632 4.44 10.44 38.24
N GLU A 633 4.87 10.82 39.44
CA GLU A 633 4.01 10.90 40.64
C GLU A 633 2.93 11.98 40.60
N TYR A 634 3.03 12.99 39.72
CA TYR A 634 2.11 14.14 39.69
C TYR A 634 1.60 14.49 38.28
N ALA A 635 1.96 13.72 37.25
CA ALA A 635 1.60 13.99 35.85
C ALA A 635 1.88 15.44 35.39
N ARG A 636 3.01 16.00 35.84
CA ARG A 636 3.48 17.35 35.51
C ARG A 636 4.70 17.33 34.61
N VAL A 637 4.81 18.37 33.78
CA VAL A 637 5.88 18.57 32.81
C VAL A 637 6.40 19.99 32.89
N LEU A 638 7.71 20.14 33.11
CA LEU A 638 8.39 21.43 33.01
C LEU A 638 9.02 21.57 31.62
N ALA A 639 8.49 22.45 30.78
CA ALA A 639 9.00 22.72 29.44
C ALA A 639 9.74 24.07 29.41
N ILE A 640 10.99 24.06 28.93
CA ILE A 640 11.83 25.27 28.79
C ILE A 640 12.32 25.33 27.35
N ALA A 641 12.12 26.44 26.64
CA ALA A 641 12.57 26.58 25.25
C ALA A 641 13.07 27.98 24.88
N GLY A 642 14.01 28.05 23.92
CA GLY A 642 14.57 29.32 23.43
C GLY A 642 14.00 29.76 22.07
N PHE A 643 13.89 31.08 21.84
CA PHE A 643 13.24 31.66 20.64
C PHE A 643 14.03 31.61 19.32
N HIS A 644 14.99 30.70 19.17
CA HIS A 644 15.91 30.72 18.02
C HIS A 644 15.22 30.35 16.69
N THR A 645 14.25 29.43 16.69
CA THR A 645 13.42 29.07 15.53
C THR A 645 12.21 29.98 15.32
N GLY A 646 12.01 30.95 16.21
CA GLY A 646 10.93 31.94 16.13
C GLY A 646 9.76 31.64 17.08
N ARG A 647 9.27 32.71 17.73
CA ARG A 647 8.18 32.68 18.72
C ARG A 647 6.90 32.01 18.24
N LEU A 648 6.50 32.27 16.99
CA LEU A 648 5.25 31.73 16.44
C LEU A 648 5.25 30.19 16.40
N LYS A 649 6.41 29.57 16.12
CA LYS A 649 6.56 28.11 16.14
C LYS A 649 6.42 27.53 17.55
N LEU A 650 6.99 28.22 18.55
CA LEU A 650 6.85 27.86 19.97
C LEU A 650 5.43 28.08 20.50
N ALA A 651 4.74 29.12 20.05
CA ALA A 651 3.36 29.33 20.45
C ALA A 651 2.44 28.20 19.98
N ASN A 652 2.66 27.70 18.76
CA ASN A 652 1.91 26.55 18.25
C ASN A 652 2.16 25.27 19.07
N PHE A 653 3.34 25.10 19.67
CA PHE A 653 3.59 23.97 20.58
C PHE A 653 2.62 23.97 21.77
N PHE A 654 2.45 25.12 22.43
CA PHE A 654 1.55 25.22 23.59
C PHE A 654 0.07 25.06 23.20
N ASP A 655 -0.33 25.57 22.03
CA ASP A 655 -1.68 25.35 21.48
C ASP A 655 -1.96 23.86 21.25
N VAL A 656 -1.00 23.13 20.68
CA VAL A 656 -1.11 21.68 20.45
C VAL A 656 -1.09 20.91 21.77
N ALA A 657 -0.21 21.25 22.70
CA ALA A 657 -0.17 20.61 24.01
C ALA A 657 -1.54 20.68 24.72
N VAL A 658 -2.20 21.84 24.67
CA VAL A 658 -3.54 22.02 25.23
C VAL A 658 -4.60 21.20 24.48
N SER A 659 -4.53 21.15 23.14
CA SER A 659 -5.49 20.36 22.35
C SER A 659 -5.33 18.84 22.54
N GLN A 660 -4.14 18.38 22.90
CA GLN A 660 -3.83 16.98 23.23
C GLN A 660 -4.14 16.61 24.68
N GLY A 661 -4.89 17.44 25.42
CA GLY A 661 -5.37 17.09 26.76
C GLY A 661 -4.45 17.49 27.91
N LEU A 662 -3.53 18.43 27.68
CA LEU A 662 -2.77 19.08 28.76
C LEU A 662 -3.38 20.43 29.14
N GLU A 663 -3.06 20.90 30.33
CA GLU A 663 -3.41 22.22 30.86
C GLU A 663 -2.12 22.95 31.24
N VAL A 664 -2.03 24.24 30.89
CA VAL A 664 -0.91 25.10 31.28
C VAL A 664 -1.16 25.60 32.70
N GLU A 665 -0.39 25.10 33.69
CA GLU A 665 -0.44 25.61 35.07
C GLU A 665 0.26 26.97 35.20
N GLU A 666 1.39 27.14 34.51
CA GLU A 666 2.17 28.39 34.53
C GLU A 666 2.93 28.54 33.21
N ILE A 667 3.05 29.76 32.67
CA ILE A 667 3.90 30.04 31.52
C ILE A 667 4.41 31.49 31.56
N TYR A 668 5.72 31.67 31.39
CA TYR A 668 6.37 32.98 31.41
C TYR A 668 7.65 32.97 30.57
N GLU A 669 8.21 34.16 30.33
CA GLU A 669 9.53 34.31 29.71
C GLU A 669 10.55 34.81 30.73
N GLU A 670 11.76 34.27 30.70
CA GLU A 670 12.86 34.68 31.59
C GLU A 670 14.15 34.87 30.80
N ASP A 671 14.90 35.94 31.10
CA ASP A 671 16.20 36.21 30.50
C ASP A 671 17.37 35.65 31.34
N VAL A 672 18.59 35.77 30.80
CA VAL A 672 19.81 35.30 31.48
C VAL A 672 20.09 36.02 32.82
N ASN A 673 19.50 37.20 33.05
CA ASN A 673 19.66 37.95 34.29
C ASN A 673 18.55 37.62 35.31
N GLY A 674 17.68 36.65 35.00
CA GLY A 674 16.53 36.28 35.84
C GLY A 674 15.35 37.27 35.76
N SER A 675 15.36 38.18 34.79
CA SER A 675 14.23 39.10 34.59
C SER A 675 13.07 38.34 33.96
N ARG A 676 11.91 38.36 34.62
CA ARG A 676 10.68 37.70 34.14
C ARG A 676 9.77 38.67 33.40
N ARG A 677 9.13 38.18 32.34
CA ARG A 677 8.04 38.88 31.65
C ARG A 677 6.93 37.91 31.27
N GLU A 678 5.74 38.46 31.06
CA GLU A 678 4.58 37.70 30.63
C GLU A 678 4.81 37.02 29.28
N TRP A 679 4.41 35.76 29.17
CA TRP A 679 4.39 35.04 27.90
C TRP A 679 3.31 35.61 26.97
N VAL A 680 3.71 35.96 25.76
CA VAL A 680 2.77 36.36 24.71
C VAL A 680 3.01 35.54 23.45
N ARG A 681 1.90 35.14 22.81
CA ARG A 681 1.88 34.42 21.53
C ARG A 681 2.64 35.19 20.44
N GLU A 682 2.48 36.50 20.43
CA GLU A 682 3.10 37.40 19.47
C GLU A 682 3.58 38.65 20.20
N ARG A 683 4.82 39.05 19.95
CA ARG A 683 5.44 40.25 20.52
C ARG A 683 5.81 41.19 19.38
N ASP A 684 5.62 42.50 19.59
CA ASP A 684 5.94 43.56 18.63
C ASP A 684 5.28 43.38 17.25
N GLY A 685 4.05 42.84 17.21
CA GLY A 685 3.31 42.57 15.97
C GLY A 685 4.05 41.63 15.01
N GLY A 686 4.77 40.65 15.58
CA GLY A 686 5.50 39.62 14.83
C GLY A 686 6.88 40.08 14.35
N ARG A 687 7.30 41.30 14.70
CA ARG A 687 8.57 41.93 14.28
C ARG A 687 9.60 42.01 15.41
N GLU A 688 9.52 41.12 16.39
CA GLU A 688 10.47 41.04 17.50
C GLU A 688 11.91 40.87 16.96
N ASP A 689 12.83 41.72 17.41
CA ASP A 689 14.23 41.70 16.98
C ASP A 689 14.84 40.29 17.20
N PRO A 690 15.33 39.61 16.15
CA PRO A 690 15.93 38.29 16.24
C PRO A 690 17.11 38.21 17.21
N THR A 691 17.80 39.32 17.49
CA THR A 691 18.92 39.36 18.43
C THR A 691 18.43 39.52 19.86
N ALA A 692 17.47 40.42 20.11
CA ALA A 692 16.85 40.61 21.40
C ALA A 692 16.10 39.36 21.89
N ARG A 693 15.32 38.68 21.02
CA ARG A 693 14.53 37.50 21.43
C ARG A 693 15.38 36.31 21.87
N LYS A 694 16.61 36.17 21.33
CA LYS A 694 17.54 35.09 21.70
C LYS A 694 18.03 35.17 23.15
N LYS A 695 17.80 36.29 23.82
CA LYS A 695 18.15 36.49 25.24
C LYS A 695 17.11 35.92 26.20
N TRP A 696 15.96 35.50 25.70
CA TRP A 696 14.83 35.05 26.48
C TRP A 696 14.57 33.55 26.26
N LEU A 697 14.11 32.90 27.33
CA LEU A 697 13.57 31.54 27.31
C LEU A 697 12.09 31.63 27.68
N VAL A 698 11.25 30.78 27.07
CA VAL A 698 9.93 30.48 27.61
C VAL A 698 10.05 29.32 28.59
N ILE A 699 9.41 29.45 29.74
CA ILE A 699 9.32 28.43 30.79
C ILE A 699 7.84 28.18 31.03
N ALA A 700 7.42 26.92 30.94
CA ALA A 700 6.05 26.51 31.11
C ALA A 700 5.94 25.26 32.00
N LEU A 701 4.96 25.27 32.89
CA LEU A 701 4.53 24.14 33.69
C LEU A 701 3.21 23.62 33.12
N LEU A 702 3.20 22.36 32.69
CA LEU A 702 2.04 21.70 32.09
C LEU A 702 1.62 20.53 32.99
N LYS A 703 0.31 20.25 33.06
CA LYS A 703 -0.23 19.05 33.72
C LYS A 703 -1.23 18.36 32.80
N ARG A 704 -1.47 17.07 33.03
CA ARG A 704 -2.58 16.35 32.37
C ARG A 704 -3.91 16.94 32.82
N ARG A 705 -4.81 17.26 31.88
CA ARG A 705 -6.17 17.71 32.18
C ARG A 705 -6.91 16.55 32.84
N GLN A 706 -7.42 16.76 34.05
CA GLN A 706 -8.26 15.76 34.71
C GLN A 706 -9.59 15.65 33.94
N PRO A 707 -10.13 14.42 33.76
CA PRO A 707 -11.34 14.18 32.99
C PRO A 707 -12.58 14.90 33.55
#